data_AF-A0A183DRK7-F1
#
_entry.id   AF-A0A183DRK7-F1
#
_cell.length_a   1.000
_cell.length_b   1.000
_cell.length_c   1.000
_cell.angle_alpha   90.00
_cell.angle_beta   90.00
_cell.angle_gamma   90.00
#
_symmetry.space_group_name_H-M   'P 1'
#
loop_
_entity.id
_entity.type
_entity.pdbx_description
1 polymer ?
#
loop_
_entity_poly.entity_id
_entity_poly.type
_entity_poly.pdbx_seq_one_letter_code
_entity_poly.pdbx_strand_id
1 'polypeptide(L)'
;MAEKESPEENGQLVYEAVLYNNEELLRELLEANPGKVHYRDKHGRSALHIAAQNGVLAVVDLLIKAGADVNSMAGPSALCATPLHVAAVSGRLNVVRRLIDAGAELLATDLRDHCALELAQMANHFETACLLIDAIEMDREKTRLLHNDLIKASEEGDISAVVEALPNLCASNCDAVLNGATLDRKCALYLACLNGRKEVVEALLNIRGHMLIQPNTHDTVLHAAISSQEPAIVEMILKAFTHLVTTKNADGSTALHWASQCGNLAIVKLLLEFSYDEDVLTKIEDVSGRFTYHFVLDVNALDAQCRTALYLAVANSHYDVVKYLLEVELPSMNTARKCPFQVDVYCSGGKTPLMVAAANGNIPLVKLLLEHGADVNLPCGLTDADISSLDGARCVGSGALNEACRIGCVPLVQLLLQRGAVDHENVALATAFKYNQEALVRIFLLRLTFVDPDYRINKKGMDFGQMSINRHLLPSTVYPTSPCMLNWHNASLASISNDWLIAACLQVNQRMALAALTRIDLSKNKMKVLSGQLLQLSSLRSLNAANNEIAEIEMPSDGIQAPLLESLSLEYNELSFLPDDFFTSRMPVLCFLDVSHNKLSTLPDTLWMAPRLRELNLSNNKLSVLPAIGSSQLRPSSSLSGSDQPGSNHSETRTYHSTVSTDDSISIGGRIDDSNITVHELKRHNVWQRSVRLAQSDESDSENGSVTYFLQIKVAPSCLACCCPRLTRLNISHNQLTSLGPVECMPSRLRHLDASSNQLISAFERPVAVQLVCHAVSAQQSAILQMRHPSPTRNPRSRSKSAVRSQRSLSVARIGDTLHDTHIDACPHKQHIRLESLRSLYLANNRKLWNLSLKGCSLRDPLRNMVQAENYKTVDLIAYLKSVLEE
;
A
#
# COMPACT_ATOMS: atom_id res chain seq x y z
N MET A 1 105.27 -10.99 38.29
CA MET A 1 104.75 -10.28 37.11
C MET A 1 103.49 -11.02 36.69
N ALA A 2 102.36 -10.34 36.66
CA ALA A 2 101.13 -10.81 36.04
C ALA A 2 100.67 -9.63 35.19
N GLU A 3 100.90 -9.71 33.89
CA GLU A 3 100.40 -8.71 32.96
C GLU A 3 98.88 -8.86 32.92
N LYS A 4 98.16 -7.76 33.06
CA LYS A 4 96.72 -7.75 32.82
C LYS A 4 96.54 -7.80 31.30
N GLU A 5 96.43 -9.00 30.76
CA GLU A 5 95.91 -9.23 29.41
C GLU A 5 94.63 -8.41 29.24
N SER A 6 94.52 -7.70 28.12
CA SER A 6 93.37 -6.84 27.90
C SER A 6 92.10 -7.69 27.70
N PRO A 7 90.93 -7.18 28.09
CA PRO A 7 89.67 -7.89 27.88
C PRO A 7 89.35 -8.13 26.39
N GLU A 8 90.04 -7.51 25.45
CA GLU A 8 89.85 -7.71 24.01
C GLU A 8 90.71 -8.87 23.48
N GLU A 9 91.99 -8.94 23.89
CA GLU A 9 92.92 -10.03 23.54
C GLU A 9 92.35 -11.40 23.92
N ASN A 10 91.80 -11.55 25.13
CA ASN A 10 91.28 -12.86 25.57
C ASN A 10 89.96 -13.27 24.88
N GLY A 11 89.21 -12.31 24.31
CA GLY A 11 88.09 -12.62 23.42
C GLY A 11 88.55 -13.08 22.04
N GLN A 12 89.60 -12.45 21.52
CA GLN A 12 90.24 -12.85 20.28
C GLN A 12 90.87 -14.26 20.38
N LEU A 13 91.52 -14.60 21.50
CA LEU A 13 92.07 -15.94 21.73
C LEU A 13 91.01 -17.04 21.70
N VAL A 14 89.82 -16.81 22.29
CA VAL A 14 88.68 -17.75 22.20
C VAL A 14 88.23 -17.93 20.75
N TYR A 15 88.17 -16.83 19.99
CA TYR A 15 87.81 -16.88 18.57
C TYR A 15 88.85 -17.60 17.71
N GLU A 16 90.14 -17.39 17.97
CA GLU A 16 91.24 -18.07 17.28
C GLU A 16 91.31 -19.56 17.62
N ALA A 17 91.10 -19.94 18.89
CA ALA A 17 91.01 -21.35 19.29
C ALA A 17 89.89 -22.10 18.54
N VAL A 18 88.74 -21.45 18.32
CA VAL A 18 87.64 -21.97 17.50
C VAL A 18 87.98 -22.01 16.01
N LEU A 19 88.65 -20.97 15.48
CA LEU A 19 89.09 -20.91 14.09
C LEU A 19 90.03 -22.08 13.73
N TYR A 20 90.94 -22.42 14.64
CA TYR A 20 91.89 -23.55 14.51
C TYR A 20 91.34 -24.89 15.03
N ASN A 21 90.08 -24.95 15.48
CA ASN A 21 89.43 -26.14 16.04
C ASN A 21 90.17 -26.81 17.23
N ASN A 22 90.86 -26.02 18.07
CA ASN A 22 91.55 -26.53 19.25
C ASN A 22 90.59 -26.64 20.45
N GLU A 23 90.02 -27.84 20.63
CA GLU A 23 89.04 -28.13 21.69
C GLU A 23 89.63 -28.02 23.11
N GLU A 24 90.87 -28.46 23.32
CA GLU A 24 91.52 -28.45 24.64
C GLU A 24 91.80 -27.01 25.10
N LEU A 25 92.43 -26.21 24.23
CA LEU A 25 92.67 -24.79 24.49
C LEU A 25 91.35 -24.01 24.68
N LEU A 26 90.32 -24.31 23.89
CA LEU A 26 89.01 -23.68 24.04
C LEU A 26 88.40 -23.98 25.41
N ARG A 27 88.48 -25.23 25.88
CA ARG A 27 87.99 -25.62 27.20
C ARG A 27 88.70 -24.84 28.31
N GLU A 28 90.03 -24.78 28.29
CA GLU A 28 90.83 -24.02 29.26
C GLU A 28 90.49 -22.52 29.25
N LEU A 29 90.36 -21.91 28.08
CA LEU A 29 90.01 -20.48 27.93
C LEU A 29 88.59 -20.17 28.43
N LEU A 30 87.63 -21.06 28.21
CA LEU A 30 86.24 -20.89 28.67
C LEU A 30 86.09 -21.13 30.17
N GLU A 31 86.83 -22.08 30.75
CA GLU A 31 86.90 -22.29 32.19
C GLU A 31 87.56 -21.09 32.91
N ALA A 32 88.59 -20.49 32.31
CA ALA A 32 89.25 -19.31 32.85
C ALA A 32 88.41 -18.02 32.70
N ASN A 33 87.68 -17.84 31.60
CA ASN A 33 86.99 -16.58 31.26
C ASN A 33 85.61 -16.80 30.57
N PRO A 34 84.57 -17.26 31.30
CA PRO A 34 83.27 -17.60 30.70
C PRO A 34 82.58 -16.41 30.01
N GLY A 35 82.80 -15.16 30.46
CA GLY A 35 82.21 -13.96 29.87
C GLY A 35 82.74 -13.55 28.48
N LYS A 36 83.69 -14.30 27.89
CA LYS A 36 84.33 -13.94 26.59
C LYS A 36 83.71 -14.63 25.37
N VAL A 37 82.76 -15.54 25.56
CA VAL A 37 82.06 -16.28 24.49
C VAL A 37 81.36 -15.36 23.48
N HIS A 38 80.89 -14.19 23.93
CA HIS A 38 80.17 -13.21 23.10
C HIS A 38 81.09 -12.32 22.22
N TYR A 39 82.40 -12.58 22.18
CA TYR A 39 83.31 -11.87 21.28
C TYR A 39 82.88 -12.03 19.81
N ARG A 40 83.03 -10.95 19.03
CA ARG A 40 82.63 -10.86 17.62
C ARG A 40 83.81 -10.35 16.79
N ASP A 41 84.03 -10.96 15.63
CA ASP A 41 85.09 -10.55 14.71
C ASP A 41 84.76 -9.22 13.98
N LYS A 42 85.71 -8.75 13.15
CA LYS A 42 85.54 -7.57 12.28
C LYS A 42 84.38 -7.64 11.28
N HIS A 43 83.76 -8.81 11.10
CA HIS A 43 82.57 -9.03 10.28
C HIS A 43 81.30 -9.25 11.14
N GLY A 44 81.40 -9.02 12.45
CA GLY A 44 80.35 -9.20 13.44
C GLY A 44 80.04 -10.66 13.80
N ARG A 45 80.81 -11.65 13.31
CA ARG A 45 80.55 -13.08 13.55
C ARG A 45 81.02 -13.47 14.95
N SER A 46 80.17 -14.12 15.73
CA SER A 46 80.57 -14.73 17.00
C SER A 46 81.35 -16.02 16.77
N ALA A 47 82.07 -16.49 17.80
CA ALA A 47 82.77 -17.78 17.77
C ALA A 47 81.85 -18.95 17.31
N LEU A 48 80.57 -18.93 17.71
CA LEU A 48 79.59 -19.96 17.34
C LEU A 48 79.33 -20.04 15.83
N HIS A 49 79.45 -18.94 15.07
CA HIS A 49 79.33 -18.96 13.61
C HIS A 49 80.48 -19.72 12.94
N ILE A 50 81.70 -19.55 13.45
CA ILE A 50 82.90 -20.22 12.91
C ILE A 50 82.87 -21.71 13.26
N ALA A 51 82.48 -22.05 14.50
CA ALA A 51 82.22 -23.42 14.90
C ALA A 51 81.15 -24.09 14.00
N ALA A 52 80.08 -23.36 13.69
CA ALA A 52 79.02 -23.80 12.78
C ALA A 52 79.51 -24.01 11.34
N GLN A 53 80.40 -23.17 10.83
CA GLN A 53 81.02 -23.34 9.51
C GLN A 53 81.97 -24.56 9.46
N ASN A 54 82.81 -24.70 10.48
CA ASN A 54 83.79 -25.78 10.60
C ASN A 54 83.13 -27.14 10.81
N GLY A 55 81.94 -27.20 11.43
CA GLY A 55 81.19 -28.43 11.65
C GLY A 55 81.65 -29.26 12.85
N VAL A 56 82.48 -28.69 13.73
CA VAL A 56 83.08 -29.40 14.88
C VAL A 56 82.12 -29.38 16.07
N LEU A 57 81.43 -30.49 16.27
CA LEU A 57 80.35 -30.60 17.28
C LEU A 57 80.82 -30.32 18.70
N ALA A 58 81.99 -30.83 19.10
CA ALA A 58 82.52 -30.65 20.45
C ALA A 58 82.82 -29.18 20.78
N VAL A 59 83.27 -28.41 19.78
CA VAL A 59 83.50 -26.96 19.90
C VAL A 59 82.17 -26.21 20.02
N VAL A 60 81.16 -26.57 19.23
CA VAL A 60 79.79 -26.02 19.35
C VAL A 60 79.22 -26.30 20.75
N ASP A 61 79.41 -27.52 21.27
CA ASP A 61 78.94 -27.94 22.59
C ASP A 61 79.57 -27.15 23.74
N LEU A 62 80.88 -26.91 23.66
CA LEU A 62 81.59 -26.09 24.65
C LEU A 62 81.10 -24.64 24.64
N LEU A 63 80.91 -24.06 23.46
CA LEU A 63 80.41 -22.69 23.31
C LEU A 63 78.97 -22.54 23.84
N ILE A 64 78.05 -23.46 23.50
CA ILE A 64 76.67 -23.41 23.99
C ILE A 64 76.63 -23.59 25.52
N LYS A 65 77.41 -24.53 26.09
CA LYS A 65 77.50 -24.73 27.54
C LYS A 65 78.08 -23.52 28.28
N ALA A 66 78.96 -22.75 27.63
CA ALA A 66 79.51 -21.51 28.17
C ALA A 66 78.59 -20.29 27.97
N GLY A 67 77.36 -20.47 27.45
CA GLY A 67 76.36 -19.41 27.31
C GLY A 67 76.39 -18.67 25.97
N ALA A 68 76.92 -19.28 24.90
CA ALA A 68 76.86 -18.68 23.56
C ALA A 68 75.41 -18.44 23.13
N ASP A 69 75.15 -17.23 22.64
CA ASP A 69 73.86 -16.86 22.04
C ASP A 69 73.68 -17.59 20.70
N VAL A 70 72.79 -18.58 20.72
CA VAL A 70 72.44 -19.47 19.59
C VAL A 70 71.80 -18.68 18.44
N ASN A 71 71.10 -17.58 18.73
CA ASN A 71 70.40 -16.75 17.75
C ASN A 71 71.16 -15.45 17.43
N SER A 72 72.43 -15.35 17.85
CA SER A 72 73.26 -14.17 17.58
C SER A 72 73.38 -13.92 16.07
N MET A 73 72.75 -12.87 15.54
CA MET A 73 72.96 -12.46 14.14
C MET A 73 74.39 -11.95 13.93
N ALA A 74 75.04 -12.33 12.82
CA ALA A 74 76.33 -11.78 12.40
C ALA A 74 76.24 -10.29 11.99
N GLY A 75 77.35 -9.68 11.57
CA GLY A 75 77.32 -8.31 11.04
C GLY A 75 76.72 -8.23 9.62
N PRO A 76 76.37 -7.03 9.11
CA PRO A 76 75.82 -6.87 7.77
C PRO A 76 76.71 -7.40 6.64
N SER A 77 78.04 -7.36 6.83
CA SER A 77 79.01 -7.95 5.88
C SER A 77 78.92 -9.48 5.77
N ALA A 78 78.31 -10.14 6.75
CA ALA A 78 78.01 -11.56 6.80
C ALA A 78 76.49 -11.80 6.70
N LEU A 79 75.77 -10.88 6.03
CA LEU A 79 74.33 -10.96 5.75
C LEU A 79 73.45 -11.08 7.00
N CYS A 80 73.90 -10.62 8.16
CA CYS A 80 73.20 -10.82 9.44
C CYS A 80 72.87 -12.30 9.76
N ALA A 81 73.56 -13.24 9.10
CA ALA A 81 73.29 -14.67 9.21
C ALA A 81 73.43 -15.16 10.66
N THR A 82 72.57 -16.09 11.07
CA THR A 82 72.67 -16.78 12.36
C THR A 82 73.66 -17.97 12.29
N PRO A 83 74.10 -18.55 13.43
CA PRO A 83 74.84 -19.80 13.44
C PRO A 83 74.12 -20.94 12.70
N LEU A 84 72.78 -20.97 12.76
CA LEU A 84 71.96 -21.96 12.05
C LEU A 84 72.03 -21.77 10.52
N HIS A 85 71.97 -20.53 10.03
CA HIS A 85 72.19 -20.23 8.60
C HIS A 85 73.56 -20.71 8.12
N VAL A 86 74.62 -20.43 8.90
CA VAL A 86 75.99 -20.83 8.54
C VAL A 86 76.16 -22.36 8.54
N ALA A 87 75.58 -23.06 9.52
CA ALA A 87 75.58 -24.53 9.57
C ALA A 87 74.80 -25.16 8.40
N ALA A 88 73.67 -24.55 8.00
CA ALA A 88 72.81 -25.00 6.91
C ALA A 88 73.47 -24.82 5.53
N VAL A 89 74.02 -23.63 5.23
CA VAL A 89 74.82 -23.38 3.99
C VAL A 89 76.01 -24.34 3.89
N SER A 90 76.59 -24.71 5.03
CA SER A 90 77.78 -25.57 5.10
C SER A 90 77.46 -27.07 5.21
N GLY A 91 76.18 -27.48 5.16
CA GLY A 91 75.74 -28.88 5.20
C GLY A 91 76.06 -29.63 6.50
N ARG A 92 76.24 -28.93 7.63
CA ARG A 92 76.75 -29.51 8.89
C ARG A 92 75.65 -30.17 9.72
N LEU A 93 75.11 -31.29 9.23
CA LEU A 93 73.98 -32.04 9.81
C LEU A 93 73.98 -32.15 11.35
N ASN A 94 75.10 -32.58 11.94
CA ASN A 94 75.18 -32.78 13.39
C ASN A 94 75.16 -31.47 14.17
N VAL A 95 75.74 -30.40 13.62
CA VAL A 95 75.71 -29.06 14.22
C VAL A 95 74.33 -28.43 14.05
N VAL A 96 73.69 -28.56 12.88
CA VAL A 96 72.30 -28.14 12.67
C VAL A 96 71.39 -28.77 13.72
N ARG A 97 71.48 -30.10 13.94
CA ARG A 97 70.73 -30.79 14.99
C ARG A 97 70.98 -30.20 16.38
N ARG A 98 72.23 -29.98 16.78
CA ARG A 98 72.55 -29.46 18.13
C ARG A 98 72.24 -27.98 18.33
N LEU A 99 72.17 -27.18 17.26
CA LEU A 99 71.63 -25.82 17.31
C LEU A 99 70.11 -25.84 17.49
N ILE A 100 69.39 -26.73 16.79
CA ILE A 100 67.94 -26.95 17.00
C ILE A 100 67.67 -27.38 18.45
N ASP A 101 68.40 -28.38 18.95
CA ASP A 101 68.28 -28.86 20.34
C ASP A 101 68.58 -27.78 21.40
N ALA A 102 69.33 -26.72 21.02
CA ALA A 102 69.68 -25.59 21.87
C ALA A 102 68.74 -24.37 21.71
N GLY A 103 67.63 -24.50 20.98
CA GLY A 103 66.62 -23.44 20.81
C GLY A 103 66.91 -22.44 19.70
N ALA A 104 67.61 -22.85 18.63
CA ALA A 104 67.81 -22.01 17.45
C ALA A 104 66.49 -21.62 16.77
N GLU A 105 66.34 -20.34 16.42
CA GLU A 105 65.18 -19.83 15.68
C GLU A 105 65.17 -20.36 14.24
N LEU A 106 64.32 -21.38 13.98
CA LEU A 106 64.27 -22.11 12.71
C LEU A 106 63.84 -21.24 11.51
N LEU A 107 63.03 -20.22 11.78
CA LEU A 107 62.43 -19.33 10.78
C LEU A 107 63.06 -17.93 10.75
N ALA A 108 64.18 -17.71 11.46
CA ALA A 108 64.95 -16.48 11.31
C ALA A 108 65.46 -16.33 9.87
N THR A 109 65.51 -15.10 9.35
CA THR A 109 65.95 -14.79 7.98
C THR A 109 67.29 -14.04 7.95
N ASP A 110 68.06 -14.24 6.89
CA ASP A 110 69.27 -13.45 6.60
C ASP A 110 68.90 -12.08 5.96
N LEU A 111 69.89 -11.23 5.68
CA LEU A 111 69.72 -9.92 5.05
C LEU A 111 69.15 -9.96 3.62
N ARG A 112 68.91 -11.15 3.05
CA ARG A 112 68.26 -11.38 1.75
C ARG A 112 66.93 -12.12 1.91
N ASP A 113 66.37 -12.11 3.11
CA ASP A 113 65.13 -12.78 3.52
C ASP A 113 65.17 -14.32 3.46
N HIS A 114 66.36 -14.94 3.39
CA HIS A 114 66.46 -16.41 3.33
C HIS A 114 66.50 -17.05 4.73
N CYS A 115 65.66 -18.06 4.93
CA CYS A 115 65.71 -18.91 6.13
C CYS A 115 66.78 -20.03 6.01
N ALA A 116 67.08 -20.71 7.13
CA ALA A 116 68.07 -21.80 7.16
C ALA A 116 67.71 -22.95 6.18
N LEU A 117 66.43 -23.24 6.00
CA LEU A 117 65.96 -24.27 5.08
C LEU A 117 66.23 -23.91 3.61
N GLU A 118 65.90 -22.68 3.19
CA GLU A 118 66.19 -22.19 1.83
C GLU A 118 67.69 -22.23 1.54
N LEU A 119 68.52 -21.82 2.50
CA LEU A 119 69.97 -21.84 2.37
C LEU A 119 70.53 -23.27 2.22
N ALA A 120 69.99 -24.25 2.96
CA ALA A 120 70.33 -25.66 2.77
C ALA A 120 69.89 -26.20 1.40
N GLN A 121 68.71 -25.80 0.91
CA GLN A 121 68.19 -26.19 -0.40
C GLN A 121 69.02 -25.58 -1.54
N MET A 122 69.35 -24.29 -1.47
CA MET A 122 70.21 -23.59 -2.44
C MET A 122 71.63 -24.19 -2.50
N ALA A 123 72.15 -24.67 -1.37
CA ALA A 123 73.42 -25.38 -1.28
C ALA A 123 73.34 -26.87 -1.70
N ASN A 124 72.15 -27.38 -2.04
CA ASN A 124 71.87 -28.80 -2.35
C ASN A 124 72.21 -29.78 -1.21
N HIS A 125 72.05 -29.37 0.05
CA HIS A 125 72.30 -30.21 1.23
C HIS A 125 71.01 -30.89 1.72
N PHE A 126 70.58 -31.91 0.97
CA PHE A 126 69.29 -32.60 1.16
C PHE A 126 69.04 -33.09 2.59
N GLU A 127 70.00 -33.76 3.23
CA GLU A 127 69.82 -34.30 4.58
C GLU A 127 69.64 -33.18 5.62
N THR A 128 70.32 -32.05 5.46
CA THR A 128 70.10 -30.88 6.35
C THR A 128 68.76 -30.20 6.09
N ALA A 129 68.31 -30.13 4.84
CA ALA A 129 67.00 -29.61 4.50
C ALA A 129 65.89 -30.50 5.10
N CYS A 130 66.01 -31.83 5.02
CA CYS A 130 65.08 -32.75 5.67
C CYS A 130 65.01 -32.55 7.18
N LEU A 131 66.15 -32.50 7.90
CA LEU A 131 66.12 -32.26 9.35
C LEU A 131 65.52 -30.90 9.73
N LEU A 132 65.72 -29.86 8.92
CA LEU A 132 65.11 -28.55 9.14
C LEU A 132 63.60 -28.59 8.89
N ILE A 133 63.12 -29.31 7.86
CA ILE A 133 61.69 -29.55 7.63
C ILE A 133 61.08 -30.30 8.82
N ASP A 134 61.65 -31.43 9.23
CA ASP A 134 61.16 -32.24 10.35
C ASP A 134 61.08 -31.40 11.65
N ALA A 135 62.08 -30.55 11.91
CA ALA A 135 62.11 -29.67 13.07
C ALA A 135 61.05 -28.56 13.02
N ILE A 136 60.86 -27.93 11.85
CA ILE A 136 59.84 -26.88 11.63
C ILE A 136 58.43 -27.49 11.74
N GLU A 137 58.19 -28.67 11.18
CA GLU A 137 56.90 -29.36 11.30
C GLU A 137 56.60 -29.75 12.75
N MET A 138 57.60 -30.26 13.49
CA MET A 138 57.44 -30.58 14.91
C MET A 138 57.12 -29.34 15.77
N ASP A 139 57.80 -28.21 15.54
CA ASP A 139 57.55 -26.98 16.29
C ASP A 139 56.17 -26.37 15.99
N ARG A 140 55.77 -26.42 14.71
CA ARG A 140 54.45 -26.01 14.25
C ARG A 140 53.34 -26.90 14.80
N GLU A 141 53.58 -28.22 14.92
CA GLU A 141 52.64 -29.16 15.54
C GLU A 141 52.48 -28.90 17.04
N LYS A 142 53.59 -28.67 17.79
CA LYS A 142 53.53 -28.28 19.21
C LYS A 142 52.72 -27.00 19.40
N THR A 143 52.97 -25.99 18.56
CA THR A 143 52.24 -24.73 18.55
C THR A 143 50.74 -24.94 18.27
N ARG A 144 50.40 -25.83 17.33
CA ARG A 144 49.02 -26.20 17.00
C ARG A 144 48.32 -26.94 18.13
N LEU A 145 49.01 -27.87 18.81
CA LEU A 145 48.46 -28.60 19.97
C LEU A 145 48.21 -27.65 21.13
N LEU A 146 49.20 -26.83 21.51
CA LEU A 146 49.05 -25.83 22.56
C LEU A 146 47.92 -24.83 22.27
N HIS A 147 47.77 -24.41 21.00
CA HIS A 147 46.64 -23.62 20.55
C HIS A 147 45.30 -24.35 20.74
N ASN A 148 45.16 -25.58 20.24
CA ASN A 148 43.93 -26.36 20.35
C ASN A 148 43.54 -26.60 21.82
N ASP A 149 44.50 -26.92 22.68
CA ASP A 149 44.29 -27.16 24.11
C ASP A 149 43.85 -25.86 24.83
N LEU A 150 44.48 -24.72 24.51
CA LEU A 150 44.10 -23.42 25.05
C LEU A 150 42.70 -22.98 24.59
N ILE A 151 42.37 -23.19 23.31
CA ILE A 151 41.04 -22.88 22.75
C ILE A 151 39.99 -23.76 23.42
N LYS A 152 40.22 -25.07 23.53
CA LYS A 152 39.32 -26.00 24.21
C LYS A 152 39.11 -25.61 25.68
N ALA A 153 40.19 -25.31 26.40
CA ALA A 153 40.10 -24.85 27.79
C ALA A 153 39.35 -23.51 27.91
N SER A 154 39.45 -22.62 26.91
CA SER A 154 38.69 -21.36 26.83
C SER A 154 37.21 -21.55 26.49
N GLU A 155 36.86 -22.58 25.73
CA GLU A 155 35.46 -22.96 25.45
C GLU A 155 34.82 -23.68 26.66
N GLU A 156 35.54 -24.62 27.29
CA GLU A 156 35.06 -25.43 28.43
C GLU A 156 35.10 -24.67 29.76
N GLY A 157 36.04 -23.74 29.94
CA GLY A 157 36.25 -22.97 31.18
C GLY A 157 37.28 -23.55 32.14
N ASP A 158 38.19 -24.42 31.67
CA ASP A 158 39.23 -25.02 32.53
C ASP A 158 40.41 -24.06 32.77
N ILE A 159 40.34 -23.33 33.88
CA ILE A 159 41.42 -22.45 34.31
C ILE A 159 42.75 -23.17 34.58
N SER A 160 42.73 -24.46 34.94
CA SER A 160 43.94 -25.23 35.25
C SER A 160 44.77 -25.43 33.98
N ALA A 161 44.11 -25.92 32.92
CA ALA A 161 44.71 -26.09 31.60
C ALA A 161 45.16 -24.76 30.98
N VAL A 162 44.39 -23.68 31.17
CA VAL A 162 44.82 -22.32 30.75
C VAL A 162 46.11 -21.92 31.46
N VAL A 163 46.16 -22.00 32.79
CA VAL A 163 47.33 -21.59 33.60
C VAL A 163 48.55 -22.47 33.33
N GLU A 164 48.38 -23.75 32.97
CA GLU A 164 49.46 -24.63 32.50
C GLU A 164 49.96 -24.27 31.09
N ALA A 165 49.08 -23.75 30.22
CA ALA A 165 49.44 -23.31 28.88
C ALA A 165 50.18 -21.95 28.85
N LEU A 166 49.86 -21.01 29.75
CA LEU A 166 50.41 -19.64 29.72
C LEU A 166 51.96 -19.57 29.76
N PRO A 167 52.68 -20.35 30.57
CA PRO A 167 54.15 -20.34 30.62
C PRO A 167 54.83 -20.82 29.33
N ASN A 168 54.10 -21.55 28.47
CA ASN A 168 54.61 -22.05 27.19
C ASN A 168 54.46 -21.02 26.05
N LEU A 169 53.92 -19.83 26.35
CA LEU A 169 53.85 -18.69 25.42
C LEU A 169 55.21 -17.97 25.38
N CYS A 170 55.75 -17.82 24.18
CA CYS A 170 56.95 -17.04 23.89
C CYS A 170 56.66 -15.98 22.82
N ALA A 171 57.55 -15.00 22.66
CA ALA A 171 57.32 -13.87 21.75
C ALA A 171 57.08 -14.28 20.28
N SER A 172 57.61 -15.43 19.84
CA SER A 172 57.44 -15.94 18.47
C SER A 172 56.18 -16.78 18.27
N ASN A 173 55.66 -17.46 19.31
CA ASN A 173 54.45 -18.30 19.19
C ASN A 173 53.16 -17.61 19.69
N CYS A 174 53.26 -16.51 20.43
CA CYS A 174 52.15 -15.89 21.15
C CYS A 174 50.93 -15.57 20.26
N ASP A 175 51.12 -14.98 19.08
CA ASP A 175 50.04 -14.65 18.15
C ASP A 175 49.39 -15.91 17.53
N ALA A 176 50.20 -16.92 17.19
CA ALA A 176 49.71 -18.20 16.68
C ALA A 176 48.89 -18.96 17.73
N VAL A 177 49.32 -18.97 18.99
CA VAL A 177 48.65 -19.70 20.08
C VAL A 177 47.42 -18.96 20.60
N LEU A 178 47.47 -17.63 20.79
CA LEU A 178 46.33 -16.87 21.32
C LEU A 178 45.24 -16.60 20.29
N ASN A 179 45.63 -16.32 19.03
CA ASN A 179 44.73 -15.79 18.00
C ASN A 179 44.52 -16.76 16.81
N GLY A 180 45.15 -17.94 16.83
CA GLY A 180 45.09 -18.89 15.72
C GLY A 180 45.72 -18.34 14.43
N ALA A 181 46.65 -17.39 14.54
CA ALA A 181 47.30 -16.78 13.39
C ALA A 181 48.02 -17.84 12.55
N THR A 182 47.77 -17.86 11.25
CA THR A 182 48.18 -18.91 10.28
C THR A 182 47.60 -20.32 10.51
N LEU A 183 46.72 -20.50 11.49
CA LEU A 183 45.99 -21.74 11.79
C LEU A 183 44.50 -21.57 11.41
N ASP A 184 43.58 -21.59 12.37
CA ASP A 184 42.12 -21.50 12.15
C ASP A 184 41.52 -20.11 12.45
N ARG A 185 42.34 -19.15 12.92
CA ARG A 185 41.97 -17.79 13.37
C ARG A 185 41.03 -17.73 14.59
N LYS A 186 40.90 -18.80 15.37
CA LYS A 186 40.15 -18.74 16.64
C LYS A 186 40.94 -17.98 17.69
N CYS A 187 40.28 -17.05 18.38
CA CYS A 187 40.92 -16.25 19.43
C CYS A 187 40.45 -16.72 20.82
N ALA A 188 41.40 -17.10 21.67
CA ALA A 188 41.13 -17.61 23.02
C ALA A 188 40.31 -16.62 23.86
N LEU A 189 40.73 -15.34 23.90
CA LEU A 189 40.02 -14.30 24.66
C LEU A 189 38.58 -14.05 24.14
N TYR A 190 38.38 -14.08 22.82
CA TYR A 190 37.06 -13.90 22.21
C TYR A 190 36.13 -15.06 22.57
N LEU A 191 36.61 -16.31 22.47
CA LEU A 191 35.81 -17.50 22.79
C LEU A 191 35.55 -17.64 24.30
N ALA A 192 36.50 -17.27 25.16
CA ALA A 192 36.28 -17.20 26.60
C ALA A 192 35.19 -16.17 26.95
N CYS A 193 35.20 -15.00 26.31
CA CYS A 193 34.15 -13.99 26.48
C CYS A 193 32.78 -14.45 25.94
N LEU A 194 32.75 -15.09 24.77
CA LEU A 194 31.53 -15.60 24.13
C LEU A 194 30.85 -16.72 24.93
N ASN A 195 31.65 -17.60 25.56
CA ASN A 195 31.15 -18.71 26.39
C ASN A 195 30.97 -18.33 27.87
N GLY A 196 31.16 -17.06 28.26
CA GLY A 196 30.93 -16.59 29.62
C GLY A 196 31.97 -17.08 30.65
N ARG A 197 33.20 -17.41 30.24
CA ARG A 197 34.23 -18.00 31.12
C ARG A 197 35.01 -16.95 31.90
N LYS A 198 34.37 -16.34 32.90
CA LYS A 198 34.91 -15.20 33.66
C LYS A 198 36.35 -15.39 34.15
N GLU A 199 36.64 -16.49 34.83
CA GLU A 199 37.95 -16.76 35.44
C GLU A 199 39.05 -16.95 34.37
N VAL A 200 38.70 -17.55 33.22
CA VAL A 200 39.60 -17.66 32.07
C VAL A 200 39.84 -16.30 31.42
N VAL A 201 38.81 -15.46 31.30
CA VAL A 201 38.97 -14.07 30.82
C VAL A 201 39.91 -13.29 31.74
N GLU A 202 39.79 -13.43 33.07
CA GLU A 202 40.71 -12.80 34.02
C GLU A 202 42.17 -13.26 33.83
N ALA A 203 42.38 -14.57 33.69
CA ALA A 203 43.70 -15.13 33.43
C ALA A 203 44.30 -14.63 32.09
N LEU A 204 43.52 -14.61 31.02
CA LEU A 204 43.94 -14.17 29.69
C LEU A 204 44.23 -12.66 29.65
N LEU A 205 43.42 -11.81 30.30
CA LEU A 205 43.62 -10.36 30.29
C LEU A 205 44.96 -9.89 30.89
N ASN A 206 45.62 -10.72 31.70
CA ASN A 206 46.97 -10.44 32.19
C ASN A 206 48.06 -10.54 31.10
N ILE A 207 47.75 -11.12 29.95
CA ILE A 207 48.67 -11.31 28.83
C ILE A 207 48.41 -10.28 27.72
N ARG A 208 49.48 -9.81 27.08
CA ARG A 208 49.42 -8.94 25.90
C ARG A 208 49.51 -9.78 24.62
N GLY A 209 48.86 -9.33 23.56
CA GLY A 209 48.90 -9.98 22.24
C GLY A 209 47.56 -10.49 21.72
N HIS A 210 46.47 -10.37 22.49
CA HIS A 210 45.12 -10.78 22.04
C HIS A 210 44.60 -9.94 20.88
N MET A 211 44.02 -10.60 19.89
CA MET A 211 43.26 -9.96 18.80
C MET A 211 41.89 -9.51 19.33
N LEU A 212 41.70 -8.19 19.42
CA LEU A 212 40.48 -7.58 19.98
C LEU A 212 39.30 -7.52 19.01
N ILE A 213 39.54 -7.67 17.70
CA ILE A 213 38.56 -7.55 16.62
C ILE A 213 38.70 -8.77 15.71
N GLN A 214 37.62 -9.52 15.49
CA GLN A 214 37.65 -10.69 14.63
C GLN A 214 37.81 -10.33 13.14
N PRO A 215 38.66 -11.03 12.37
CA PRO A 215 38.97 -10.65 10.99
C PRO A 215 37.83 -10.96 10.00
N ASN A 216 36.87 -11.81 10.37
CA ASN A 216 35.80 -12.27 9.48
C ASN A 216 34.49 -11.50 9.67
N THR A 217 34.08 -11.22 10.92
CA THR A 217 32.83 -10.52 11.25
C THR A 217 33.04 -9.09 11.73
N HIS A 218 34.28 -8.70 11.99
CA HIS A 218 34.64 -7.46 12.71
C HIS A 218 33.98 -7.32 14.10
N ASP A 219 33.41 -8.40 14.65
CA ASP A 219 32.93 -8.39 16.03
C ASP A 219 34.12 -8.24 16.97
N THR A 220 33.94 -7.43 18.01
CA THR A 220 34.98 -7.20 19.01
C THR A 220 34.79 -8.10 20.22
N VAL A 221 35.84 -8.26 21.04
CA VAL A 221 35.75 -9.02 22.30
C VAL A 221 34.64 -8.47 23.22
N LEU A 222 34.34 -7.17 23.14
CA LEU A 222 33.20 -6.56 23.85
C LEU A 222 31.84 -7.06 23.33
N HIS A 223 31.68 -7.25 22.01
CA HIS A 223 30.46 -7.83 21.44
C HIS A 223 30.26 -9.30 21.88
N ALA A 224 31.34 -10.08 21.97
CA ALA A 224 31.33 -11.44 22.54
C ALA A 224 30.96 -11.45 24.03
N ALA A 225 31.54 -10.54 24.83
CA ALA A 225 31.23 -10.40 26.26
C ALA A 225 29.77 -9.99 26.51
N ILE A 226 29.17 -9.19 25.62
CA ILE A 226 27.75 -8.84 25.68
C ILE A 226 26.87 -10.05 25.30
N SER A 227 27.32 -10.86 24.33
CA SER A 227 26.61 -12.04 23.84
C SER A 227 26.49 -13.16 24.88
N SER A 228 27.48 -13.32 25.78
CA SER A 228 27.40 -14.26 26.90
C SER A 228 26.45 -13.83 28.02
N GLN A 229 25.94 -12.60 27.96
CA GLN A 229 25.01 -12.01 28.92
C GLN A 229 25.56 -11.84 30.35
N GLU A 230 26.87 -11.99 30.56
CA GLU A 230 27.53 -11.89 31.86
C GLU A 230 28.09 -10.47 32.13
N PRO A 231 27.43 -9.63 32.95
CA PRO A 231 27.81 -8.22 33.11
C PRO A 231 29.20 -8.04 33.73
N ALA A 232 29.68 -8.99 34.54
CA ALA A 232 31.02 -8.95 35.11
C ALA A 232 32.12 -9.05 34.04
N ILE A 233 31.91 -9.82 32.97
CA ILE A 233 32.86 -9.94 31.87
C ILE A 233 32.86 -8.66 31.04
N VAL A 234 31.69 -8.09 30.78
CA VAL A 234 31.57 -6.78 30.11
C VAL A 234 32.33 -5.71 30.92
N GLU A 235 32.17 -5.66 32.24
CA GLU A 235 32.88 -4.71 33.11
C GLU A 235 34.41 -4.89 33.06
N MET A 236 34.89 -6.14 33.07
CA MET A 236 36.33 -6.44 32.94
C MET A 236 36.89 -5.99 31.58
N ILE A 237 36.18 -6.26 30.48
CA ILE A 237 36.58 -5.83 29.13
C ILE A 237 36.53 -4.31 28.97
N LEU A 238 35.52 -3.62 29.54
CA LEU A 238 35.46 -2.16 29.53
C LEU A 238 36.62 -1.52 30.29
N LYS A 239 36.98 -2.07 31.47
CA LYS A 239 38.14 -1.61 32.25
C LYS A 239 39.48 -1.82 31.53
N ALA A 240 39.63 -2.91 30.78
CA ALA A 240 40.85 -3.20 30.03
C ALA A 240 40.94 -2.43 28.70
N PHE A 241 39.81 -2.24 28.01
CA PHE A 241 39.75 -1.78 26.61
C PHE A 241 38.57 -0.83 26.36
N THR A 242 38.54 0.31 27.07
CA THR A 242 37.49 1.36 26.97
C THR A 242 37.13 1.76 25.53
N HIS A 243 38.14 1.85 24.65
CA HIS A 243 37.98 2.22 23.24
C HIS A 243 37.08 1.29 22.41
N LEU A 244 36.81 0.05 22.86
CA LEU A 244 35.98 -0.89 22.11
C LEU A 244 34.50 -0.49 22.05
N VAL A 245 34.02 0.39 22.94
CA VAL A 245 32.59 0.81 22.99
C VAL A 245 32.12 1.49 21.71
N THR A 246 33.00 2.25 21.06
CA THR A 246 32.70 3.00 19.82
C THR A 246 32.90 2.19 18.55
N THR A 247 33.57 1.04 18.64
CA THR A 247 33.87 0.19 17.49
C THR A 247 32.59 -0.43 16.91
N LYS A 248 32.52 -0.45 15.58
CA LYS A 248 31.42 -1.06 14.82
C LYS A 248 31.87 -2.39 14.22
N ASN A 249 31.00 -3.39 14.24
CA ASN A 249 31.21 -4.65 13.54
C ASN A 249 30.90 -4.53 12.03
N ALA A 250 30.95 -5.63 11.28
CA ALA A 250 30.68 -5.64 9.83
C ALA A 250 29.26 -5.16 9.48
N ASP A 251 28.28 -5.40 10.36
CA ASP A 251 26.90 -4.91 10.22
C ASP A 251 26.73 -3.44 10.66
N GLY A 252 27.82 -2.73 10.96
CA GLY A 252 27.78 -1.35 11.45
C GLY A 252 27.23 -1.21 12.88
N SER A 253 26.99 -2.32 13.57
CA SER A 253 26.42 -2.36 14.92
C SER A 253 27.48 -2.08 15.98
N THR A 254 27.09 -1.37 17.04
CA THR A 254 27.94 -1.05 18.20
C THR A 254 27.59 -1.93 19.41
N ALA A 255 28.39 -1.84 20.47
CA ALA A 255 28.13 -2.55 21.74
C ALA A 255 26.70 -2.32 22.27
N LEU A 256 26.17 -1.10 22.18
CA LEU A 256 24.80 -0.77 22.61
C LEU A 256 23.71 -1.42 21.74
N HIS A 257 23.96 -1.63 20.44
CA HIS A 257 23.04 -2.36 19.55
C HIS A 257 22.90 -3.81 20.00
N TRP A 258 24.04 -4.49 20.22
CA TRP A 258 24.06 -5.87 20.70
C TRP A 258 23.45 -6.00 22.10
N ALA A 259 23.78 -5.12 23.04
CA ALA A 259 23.18 -5.15 24.38
C ALA A 259 21.65 -4.98 24.34
N SER A 260 21.17 -4.10 23.45
CA SER A 260 19.74 -3.86 23.23
C SER A 260 19.05 -5.02 22.51
N GLN A 261 19.75 -5.75 21.65
CA GLN A 261 19.25 -6.96 20.98
C GLN A 261 19.20 -8.17 21.91
N CYS A 262 20.22 -8.37 22.75
CA CYS A 262 20.27 -9.43 23.76
C CYS A 262 19.25 -9.21 24.89
N GLY A 263 18.90 -7.96 25.20
CA GLY A 263 17.83 -7.63 26.16
C GLY A 263 18.24 -7.61 27.64
N ASN A 264 19.52 -7.81 27.95
CA ASN A 264 20.00 -7.77 29.34
C ASN A 264 20.11 -6.32 29.85
N LEU A 265 19.13 -5.90 30.64
CA LEU A 265 19.09 -4.58 31.28
C LEU A 265 20.35 -4.24 32.09
N ALA A 266 20.97 -5.21 32.76
CA ALA A 266 22.17 -4.95 33.56
C ALA A 266 23.36 -4.53 32.68
N ILE A 267 23.49 -5.12 31.48
CA ILE A 267 24.54 -4.77 30.52
C ILE A 267 24.25 -3.41 29.87
N VAL A 268 22.99 -3.11 29.53
CA VAL A 268 22.60 -1.80 28.98
C VAL A 268 22.85 -0.69 30.00
N LYS A 269 22.53 -0.92 31.28
CA LYS A 269 22.89 -0.03 32.38
C LYS A 269 24.40 0.14 32.51
N LEU A 270 25.15 -0.96 32.57
CA LEU A 270 26.60 -0.93 32.66
C LEU A 270 27.20 -0.06 31.55
N LEU A 271 26.79 -0.23 30.28
CA LEU A 271 27.33 0.55 29.15
C LEU A 271 27.01 2.06 29.22
N LEU A 272 25.85 2.44 29.78
CA LEU A 272 25.41 3.84 29.87
C LEU A 272 25.84 4.54 31.16
N GLU A 273 26.01 3.81 32.26
CA GLU A 273 26.38 4.31 33.59
C GLU A 273 27.89 4.13 33.91
N PHE A 274 28.68 3.52 33.02
CA PHE A 274 30.13 3.35 33.22
C PHE A 274 30.87 4.70 33.30
N SER A 275 31.79 4.80 34.25
CA SER A 275 32.67 5.96 34.40
C SER A 275 33.77 5.94 33.34
N TYR A 276 33.51 6.56 32.19
CA TYR A 276 34.51 6.78 31.15
C TYR A 276 35.42 7.97 31.48
N ASP A 277 36.68 7.90 31.07
CA ASP A 277 37.62 9.02 31.18
C ASP A 277 37.19 10.20 30.29
N GLU A 278 37.33 11.43 30.78
CA GLU A 278 36.94 12.66 30.08
C GLU A 278 37.58 12.79 28.69
N ASP A 279 38.81 12.29 28.51
CA ASP A 279 39.54 12.30 27.23
C ASP A 279 38.87 11.48 26.11
N VAL A 280 37.94 10.57 26.47
CA VAL A 280 37.20 9.70 25.55
C VAL A 280 35.80 10.26 25.25
N LEU A 281 35.33 11.26 26.02
CA LEU A 281 34.01 11.87 25.83
C LEU A 281 33.99 12.73 24.56
N THR A 282 33.03 12.44 23.68
CA THR A 282 32.80 13.23 22.47
C THR A 282 31.55 14.08 22.63
N LYS A 283 31.57 15.31 22.10
CA LYS A 283 30.36 16.11 21.97
C LYS A 283 29.57 15.60 20.76
N ILE A 284 28.36 15.11 21.00
CA ILE A 284 27.49 14.54 19.98
C ILE A 284 26.31 15.48 19.80
N GLU A 285 26.07 15.87 18.55
CA GLU A 285 24.97 16.75 18.14
C GLU A 285 24.13 16.05 17.08
N ASP A 286 22.81 16.02 17.27
CA ASP A 286 21.89 15.52 16.24
C ASP A 286 21.94 16.42 14.98
N VAL A 287 21.70 15.84 13.80
CA VAL A 287 21.64 16.54 12.50
C VAL A 287 20.64 17.71 12.51
N SER A 288 19.62 17.63 13.36
CA SER A 288 18.63 18.69 13.56
C SER A 288 19.04 19.81 14.53
N GLY A 289 20.19 19.69 15.21
CA GLY A 289 20.66 20.58 16.26
C GLY A 289 19.80 20.57 17.55
N ARG A 290 18.78 19.69 17.65
CA ARG A 290 17.81 19.70 18.76
C ARG A 290 18.36 19.13 20.07
N PHE A 291 19.34 18.21 20.00
CA PHE A 291 19.94 17.57 21.18
C PHE A 291 21.46 17.57 21.04
N THR A 292 22.11 17.94 22.14
CA THR A 292 23.57 17.92 22.31
C THR A 292 23.87 17.28 23.66
N TYR A 293 24.76 16.30 23.70
CA TYR A 293 25.23 15.66 24.93
C TYR A 293 26.72 15.28 24.78
N HIS A 294 27.41 15.08 25.90
CA HIS A 294 28.80 14.65 25.92
C HIS A 294 28.85 13.19 26.39
N PHE A 295 29.23 12.29 25.49
CA PHE A 295 29.29 10.86 25.79
C PHE A 295 30.29 10.14 24.87
N VAL A 296 30.69 8.93 25.25
CA VAL A 296 31.62 8.11 24.44
C VAL A 296 30.96 7.62 23.15
N LEU A 297 29.65 7.36 23.18
CA LEU A 297 28.91 6.71 22.10
C LEU A 297 27.74 7.57 21.63
N ASP A 298 27.51 7.63 20.30
CA ASP A 298 26.23 8.11 19.78
C ASP A 298 25.15 7.05 20.02
N VAL A 299 24.23 7.34 20.95
CA VAL A 299 23.14 6.42 21.32
C VAL A 299 22.10 6.26 20.19
N ASN A 300 22.09 7.19 19.23
CA ASN A 300 21.28 7.15 18.01
C ASN A 300 22.06 6.68 16.78
N ALA A 301 23.29 6.17 16.96
CA ALA A 301 24.07 5.60 15.88
C ALA A 301 23.25 4.55 15.13
N LEU A 302 23.40 4.52 13.81
CA LEU A 302 22.72 3.57 12.94
C LEU A 302 23.63 2.39 12.57
N ASP A 303 23.03 1.21 12.50
CA ASP A 303 23.62 0.03 11.86
C ASP A 303 23.45 0.06 10.33
N ALA A 304 23.94 -0.98 9.63
CA ALA A 304 23.87 -1.11 8.18
C ALA A 304 22.44 -1.25 7.62
N GLN A 305 21.43 -1.47 8.47
CA GLN A 305 20.01 -1.50 8.11
C GLN A 305 19.25 -0.26 8.61
N CYS A 306 19.97 0.81 8.97
CA CYS A 306 19.42 2.06 9.50
C CYS A 306 18.58 1.87 10.78
N ARG A 307 18.90 0.85 11.59
CA ARG A 307 18.24 0.61 12.89
C ARG A 307 19.07 1.27 13.99
N THR A 308 18.39 1.75 15.04
CA THR A 308 19.01 2.18 16.29
C THR A 308 18.99 1.07 17.34
N ALA A 309 19.76 1.22 18.40
CA ALA A 309 19.68 0.37 19.59
C ALA A 309 18.25 0.26 20.14
N LEU A 310 17.50 1.37 20.21
CA LEU A 310 16.09 1.39 20.60
C LEU A 310 15.21 0.54 19.66
N TYR A 311 15.43 0.62 18.35
CA TYR A 311 14.71 -0.20 17.37
C TYR A 311 14.94 -1.69 17.62
N LEU A 312 16.18 -2.11 17.89
CA LEU A 312 16.51 -3.53 18.16
C LEU A 312 15.87 -4.05 19.45
N ALA A 313 15.85 -3.25 20.52
CA ALA A 313 15.14 -3.61 21.76
C ALA A 313 13.63 -3.77 21.54
N VAL A 314 13.01 -2.87 20.76
CA VAL A 314 11.59 -2.96 20.41
C VAL A 314 11.29 -4.16 19.51
N ALA A 315 12.14 -4.44 18.52
CA ALA A 315 11.99 -5.56 17.59
C ALA A 315 11.99 -6.91 18.31
N ASN A 316 12.86 -7.08 19.32
CA ASN A 316 12.93 -8.28 20.15
C ASN A 316 11.97 -8.26 21.36
N SER A 317 11.11 -7.24 21.47
CA SER A 317 10.10 -7.07 22.53
C SER A 317 10.63 -6.90 23.97
N HIS A 318 11.85 -6.40 24.15
CA HIS A 318 12.51 -6.23 25.44
C HIS A 318 11.99 -5.01 26.23
N TYR A 319 10.82 -5.14 26.86
CA TYR A 319 10.10 -4.04 27.52
C TYR A 319 10.96 -3.25 28.53
N ASP A 320 11.67 -3.92 29.44
CA ASP A 320 12.43 -3.25 30.49
C ASP A 320 13.63 -2.47 29.95
N VAL A 321 14.27 -2.97 28.89
CA VAL A 321 15.33 -2.26 28.17
C VAL A 321 14.75 -1.05 27.44
N VAL A 322 13.66 -1.20 26.68
CA VAL A 322 13.01 -0.07 25.99
C VAL A 322 12.59 1.01 26.98
N LYS A 323 12.02 0.61 28.13
CA LYS A 323 11.66 1.54 29.20
C LYS A 323 12.88 2.30 29.73
N TYR A 324 13.95 1.60 30.07
CA TYR A 324 15.16 2.22 30.57
C TYR A 324 15.81 3.17 29.53
N LEU A 325 15.90 2.76 28.25
CA LEU A 325 16.41 3.62 27.18
C LEU A 325 15.57 4.90 27.00
N LEU A 326 14.25 4.83 27.19
CA LEU A 326 13.38 6.02 27.08
C LEU A 326 13.39 6.92 28.33
N GLU A 327 13.77 6.38 29.49
CA GLU A 327 13.81 7.08 30.78
C GLU A 327 15.22 7.54 31.23
N VAL A 328 16.29 7.14 30.51
CA VAL A 328 17.69 7.46 30.89
C VAL A 328 18.05 8.93 30.63
N GLU A 329 18.66 9.57 31.63
CA GLU A 329 19.22 10.93 31.55
C GLU A 329 20.74 10.84 31.42
N LEU A 330 21.29 11.28 30.28
CA LEU A 330 22.74 11.34 30.07
C LEU A 330 23.36 12.61 30.69
N PRO A 331 24.63 12.59 31.11
CA PRO A 331 25.33 13.78 31.58
C PRO A 331 25.26 14.94 30.57
N SER A 332 25.06 16.16 31.07
CA SER A 332 25.00 17.41 30.29
C SER A 332 23.86 17.56 29.26
N MET A 333 22.79 16.76 29.33
CA MET A 333 21.62 16.92 28.46
C MET A 333 20.85 18.25 28.69
N ASN A 334 20.41 18.87 27.60
CA ASN A 334 19.50 20.02 27.64
C ASN A 334 18.08 19.60 28.09
N THR A 335 17.56 20.24 29.12
CA THR A 335 16.31 19.92 29.87
C THR A 335 14.98 20.06 29.09
N ALA A 336 15.01 20.20 27.77
CA ALA A 336 13.83 20.45 26.93
C ALA A 336 13.09 19.18 26.45
N ARG A 337 13.77 18.01 26.42
CA ARG A 337 13.13 16.69 26.28
C ARG A 337 13.67 15.74 27.33
N LYS A 338 12.85 14.74 27.69
CA LYS A 338 13.16 13.73 28.72
C LYS A 338 13.99 12.54 28.20
N CYS A 339 14.13 12.35 26.90
CA CYS A 339 14.74 11.17 26.29
C CYS A 339 15.82 11.55 25.27
N PRO A 340 17.01 10.90 25.27
CA PRO A 340 18.06 11.13 24.29
C PRO A 340 17.85 10.38 22.97
N PHE A 341 17.00 9.33 22.96
CA PHE A 341 16.78 8.48 21.80
C PHE A 341 15.74 9.07 20.84
N GLN A 342 16.02 9.00 19.54
CA GLN A 342 15.04 9.29 18.50
C GLN A 342 14.09 8.09 18.36
N VAL A 343 12.83 8.29 18.74
CA VAL A 343 11.79 7.25 18.71
C VAL A 343 11.28 6.99 17.29
N ASP A 344 11.23 8.03 16.45
CA ASP A 344 10.75 7.96 15.07
C ASP A 344 11.92 7.90 14.07
N VAL A 345 12.61 6.75 14.04
CA VAL A 345 13.66 6.43 13.04
C VAL A 345 13.13 5.34 12.11
N TYR A 346 13.34 5.50 10.80
CA TYR A 346 13.03 4.48 9.80
C TYR A 346 14.20 3.54 9.58
N CYS A 347 13.96 2.22 9.66
CA CYS A 347 14.90 1.23 9.13
C CYS A 347 14.86 1.18 7.60
N SER A 348 15.81 0.47 6.99
CA SER A 348 15.87 0.21 5.53
C SER A 348 14.61 -0.46 4.97
N GLY A 349 13.87 -1.20 5.81
CA GLY A 349 12.56 -1.78 5.48
C GLY A 349 11.37 -0.85 5.64
N GLY A 350 11.58 0.46 5.79
CA GLY A 350 10.52 1.46 5.85
C GLY A 350 9.66 1.44 7.12
N LYS A 351 10.12 0.84 8.22
CA LYS A 351 9.36 0.76 9.48
C LYS A 351 10.01 1.57 10.60
N THR A 352 9.16 2.19 11.43
CA THR A 352 9.58 2.81 12.70
C THR A 352 9.44 1.83 13.88
N PRO A 353 10.10 2.07 15.03
CA PRO A 353 9.91 1.27 16.25
C PRO A 353 8.44 1.07 16.63
N LEU A 354 7.60 2.11 16.50
CA LEU A 354 6.17 2.00 16.77
C LEU A 354 5.46 1.02 15.82
N MET A 355 5.81 1.02 14.53
CA MET A 355 5.27 0.07 13.55
C MET A 355 5.71 -1.37 13.85
N VAL A 356 6.94 -1.57 14.33
CA VAL A 356 7.44 -2.89 14.73
C VAL A 356 6.79 -3.38 16.02
N ALA A 357 6.63 -2.52 17.03
CA ALA A 357 5.88 -2.83 18.24
C ALA A 357 4.42 -3.22 17.92
N ALA A 358 3.81 -2.51 16.96
CA ALA A 358 2.49 -2.83 16.44
C ALA A 358 2.48 -4.17 15.68
N ALA A 359 3.48 -4.43 14.81
CA ALA A 359 3.66 -5.68 14.06
C ALA A 359 3.91 -6.92 14.96
N ASN A 360 4.50 -6.71 16.13
CA ASN A 360 4.66 -7.74 17.18
C ASN A 360 3.40 -7.91 18.05
N GLY A 361 2.37 -7.05 17.90
CA GLY A 361 1.17 -7.06 18.74
C GLY A 361 1.39 -6.64 20.20
N ASN A 362 2.55 -6.06 20.54
CA ASN A 362 2.95 -5.78 21.91
C ASN A 362 2.32 -4.47 22.43
N ILE A 363 1.09 -4.58 22.96
CA ILE A 363 0.32 -3.44 23.47
C ILE A 363 1.08 -2.63 24.56
N PRO A 364 1.75 -3.25 25.56
CA PRO A 364 2.59 -2.51 26.51
C PRO A 364 3.66 -1.63 25.85
N LEU A 365 4.43 -2.16 24.89
CA LEU A 365 5.44 -1.38 24.17
C LEU A 365 4.83 -0.25 23.34
N VAL A 366 3.71 -0.50 22.66
CA VAL A 366 2.99 0.54 21.90
C VAL A 366 2.53 1.67 22.82
N LYS A 367 2.01 1.38 24.02
CA LYS A 367 1.66 2.42 25.01
C LYS A 367 2.88 3.23 25.43
N LEU A 368 3.97 2.54 25.79
CA LEU A 368 5.21 3.15 26.27
C LEU A 368 5.82 4.10 25.22
N LEU A 369 5.87 3.68 23.95
CA LEU A 369 6.38 4.50 22.84
C LEU A 369 5.49 5.73 22.58
N LEU A 370 4.16 5.57 22.59
CA LEU A 370 3.21 6.67 22.43
C LEU A 370 3.21 7.65 23.62
N GLU A 371 3.57 7.20 24.81
CA GLU A 371 3.73 8.05 26.00
C GLU A 371 5.03 8.87 25.98
N HIS A 372 6.07 8.35 25.31
CA HIS A 372 7.34 9.06 25.08
C HIS A 372 7.38 9.85 23.75
N GLY A 373 6.24 9.98 23.06
CA GLY A 373 6.07 10.91 21.94
C GLY A 373 6.31 10.36 20.54
N ALA A 374 6.22 9.03 20.34
CA ALA A 374 6.20 8.44 18.99
C ALA A 374 5.01 8.95 18.16
N ASP A 375 5.23 9.31 16.89
CA ASP A 375 4.15 9.74 16.01
C ASP A 375 3.38 8.54 15.42
N VAL A 376 2.09 8.48 15.75
CA VAL A 376 1.17 7.42 15.35
C VAL A 376 0.75 7.48 13.87
N ASN A 377 0.82 8.65 13.25
CA ASN A 377 0.34 8.91 11.89
C ASN A 377 1.45 8.81 10.83
N LEU A 378 2.67 8.44 11.21
CA LEU A 378 3.76 8.19 10.27
C LEU A 378 3.37 7.06 9.30
N PRO A 379 3.55 7.25 7.97
CA PRO A 379 3.31 6.21 6.99
C PRO A 379 4.50 5.25 6.93
N CYS A 380 4.28 4.02 6.44
CA CYS A 380 5.40 3.14 6.11
C CYS A 380 6.29 3.79 5.04
N GLY A 381 7.61 3.77 5.21
CA GLY A 381 8.55 4.24 4.20
C GLY A 381 8.51 3.35 2.96
N LEU A 382 8.66 3.95 1.78
CA LEU A 382 8.81 3.21 0.53
C LEU A 382 10.16 2.49 0.54
N THR A 383 10.17 1.18 0.27
CA THR A 383 11.41 0.46 -0.05
C THR A 383 11.68 0.51 -1.56
N ASP A 384 12.93 0.33 -1.98
CA ASP A 384 13.28 0.29 -3.42
C ASP A 384 12.53 -0.82 -4.18
N ALA A 385 12.09 -1.87 -3.48
CA ALA A 385 11.24 -2.92 -4.05
C ALA A 385 9.82 -2.42 -4.35
N ASP A 386 9.23 -1.60 -3.47
CA ASP A 386 7.85 -1.10 -3.62
C ASP A 386 7.72 -0.12 -4.79
N ILE A 387 8.77 0.65 -5.09
CA ILE A 387 8.86 1.60 -6.22
C ILE A 387 8.66 0.88 -7.57
N SER A 388 8.98 -0.41 -7.67
CA SER A 388 8.72 -1.21 -8.88
C SER A 388 7.23 -1.49 -9.13
N SER A 389 6.37 -1.31 -8.12
CA SER A 389 4.93 -1.53 -8.20
C SER A 389 4.17 -0.20 -8.28
N LEU A 390 3.62 0.11 -9.46
CA LEU A 390 2.92 1.38 -9.71
C LEU A 390 1.72 1.62 -8.77
N ASP A 391 1.09 0.55 -8.28
CA ASP A 391 -0.04 0.58 -7.34
C ASP A 391 0.38 0.59 -5.85
N GLY A 392 1.66 0.28 -5.52
CA GLY A 392 2.14 0.21 -4.14
C GLY A 392 2.65 1.54 -3.57
N ALA A 393 2.97 2.51 -4.42
CA ALA A 393 3.72 3.71 -4.05
C ALA A 393 2.93 4.78 -3.25
N ARG A 394 1.70 4.51 -2.81
CA ARG A 394 0.90 5.42 -1.96
C ARG A 394 1.01 5.04 -0.49
N CYS A 395 2.08 5.50 0.15
CA CYS A 395 2.25 5.46 1.60
C CYS A 395 1.36 6.52 2.29
N VAL A 396 0.05 6.29 2.22
CA VAL A 396 -0.99 7.15 2.78
C VAL A 396 -1.63 6.45 3.98
N GLY A 397 -1.69 7.13 5.12
CA GLY A 397 -2.28 6.62 6.37
C GLY A 397 -1.27 6.15 7.41
N SER A 398 -1.78 5.88 8.62
CA SER A 398 -1.00 5.49 9.79
C SER A 398 -0.37 4.09 9.61
N GLY A 399 0.96 4.01 9.44
CA GLY A 399 1.66 2.74 9.23
C GLY A 399 1.48 1.74 10.37
N ALA A 400 1.52 2.22 11.63
CA ALA A 400 1.28 1.40 12.81
C ALA A 400 -0.16 0.84 12.88
N LEU A 401 -1.14 1.58 12.35
CA LEU A 401 -2.53 1.13 12.24
C LEU A 401 -2.67 0.01 11.20
N ASN A 402 -2.03 0.17 10.04
CA ASN A 402 -2.00 -0.84 8.97
C ASN A 402 -1.37 -2.17 9.44
N GLU A 403 -0.26 -2.10 10.19
CA GLU A 403 0.37 -3.27 10.83
C GLU A 403 -0.56 -3.93 11.87
N ALA A 404 -1.20 -3.15 12.75
CA ALA A 404 -2.16 -3.67 13.72
C ALA A 404 -3.37 -4.36 13.07
N CYS A 405 -3.84 -3.82 11.93
CA CYS A 405 -4.92 -4.42 11.13
C CYS A 405 -4.51 -5.71 10.43
N ARG A 406 -3.24 -5.85 10.02
CA ARG A 406 -2.70 -7.09 9.44
C ARG A 406 -2.71 -8.25 10.42
N ILE A 407 -2.45 -8.00 11.71
CA ILE A 407 -2.51 -9.01 12.78
C ILE A 407 -3.96 -9.37 13.16
N GLY A 408 -4.88 -8.41 13.06
CA GLY A 408 -6.24 -8.56 13.59
C GLY A 408 -6.39 -8.17 15.06
N CYS A 409 -5.41 -7.48 15.66
CA CYS A 409 -5.43 -7.16 17.09
C CYS A 409 -6.40 -6.00 17.42
N VAL A 410 -7.66 -6.33 17.72
CA VAL A 410 -8.72 -5.36 18.03
C VAL A 410 -8.35 -4.36 19.15
N PRO A 411 -7.80 -4.78 20.31
CA PRO A 411 -7.47 -3.83 21.38
C PRO A 411 -6.34 -2.86 21.00
N LEU A 412 -5.39 -3.30 20.15
CA LEU A 412 -4.30 -2.46 19.64
C LEU A 412 -4.84 -1.41 18.66
N VAL A 413 -5.70 -1.81 17.71
CA VAL A 413 -6.37 -0.87 16.79
C VAL A 413 -7.19 0.16 17.56
N GLN A 414 -7.94 -0.26 18.58
CA GLN A 414 -8.69 0.66 19.45
C GLN A 414 -7.78 1.64 20.20
N LEU A 415 -6.63 1.19 20.73
CA LEU A 415 -5.65 2.04 21.40
C LEU A 415 -5.06 3.10 20.44
N LEU A 416 -4.65 2.70 19.23
CA LEU A 416 -4.11 3.60 18.21
C LEU A 416 -5.17 4.66 17.81
N LEU A 417 -6.41 4.23 17.58
CA LEU A 417 -7.55 5.10 17.28
C LEU A 417 -8.02 5.99 18.45
N GLN A 418 -7.63 5.68 19.69
CA GLN A 418 -7.81 6.55 20.87
C GLN A 418 -6.67 7.58 20.99
N ARG A 419 -5.46 7.22 20.58
CA ARG A 419 -4.26 8.07 20.61
C ARG A 419 -4.09 8.95 19.36
N GLY A 420 -5.09 8.99 18.46
CA GLY A 420 -5.15 9.92 17.33
C GLY A 420 -4.67 9.36 15.98
N ALA A 421 -4.60 8.04 15.82
CA ALA A 421 -4.35 7.42 14.51
C ALA A 421 -5.48 7.73 13.52
N VAL A 422 -5.12 8.14 12.30
CA VAL A 422 -6.03 8.43 11.19
C VAL A 422 -5.83 7.42 10.07
N ASP A 423 -6.94 6.86 9.59
CA ASP A 423 -6.99 6.02 8.38
C ASP A 423 -7.24 6.92 7.16
N HIS A 424 -6.17 7.44 6.56
CA HIS A 424 -6.26 8.23 5.33
C HIS A 424 -6.54 7.31 4.13
N GLU A 425 -7.42 7.73 3.22
CA GLU A 425 -7.89 6.95 2.06
C GLU A 425 -8.50 5.56 2.40
N ASN A 426 -8.83 5.27 3.67
CA ASN A 426 -9.38 3.98 4.14
C ASN A 426 -8.46 2.76 3.86
N VAL A 427 -7.14 2.96 3.91
CA VAL A 427 -6.13 1.92 3.67
C VAL A 427 -6.10 0.86 4.78
N ALA A 428 -6.33 1.25 6.04
CA ALA A 428 -6.39 0.30 7.16
C ALA A 428 -7.68 -0.56 7.07
N LEU A 429 -8.81 0.05 6.69
CA LEU A 429 -10.05 -0.67 6.37
C LEU A 429 -9.86 -1.64 5.19
N ALA A 430 -9.24 -1.21 4.08
CA ALA A 430 -8.93 -2.08 2.95
C ALA A 430 -8.01 -3.25 3.35
N THR A 431 -7.06 -3.00 4.26
CA THR A 431 -6.20 -4.03 4.85
C THR A 431 -7.00 -5.02 5.72
N ALA A 432 -7.93 -4.53 6.54
CA ALA A 432 -8.81 -5.38 7.34
C ALA A 432 -9.69 -6.30 6.45
N PHE A 433 -10.18 -5.81 5.31
CA PHE A 433 -10.85 -6.65 4.31
C PHE A 433 -9.91 -7.70 3.70
N LYS A 434 -8.69 -7.31 3.31
CA LYS A 434 -7.69 -8.22 2.72
C LYS A 434 -7.35 -9.42 3.61
N TYR A 435 -7.32 -9.21 4.93
CA TYR A 435 -7.06 -10.26 5.92
C TYR A 435 -8.34 -10.84 6.58
N ASN A 436 -9.52 -10.56 6.01
CA ASN A 436 -10.83 -11.06 6.46
C ASN A 436 -11.15 -10.79 7.95
N GLN A 437 -10.74 -9.63 8.47
CA GLN A 437 -10.87 -9.25 9.88
C GLN A 437 -12.21 -8.53 10.15
N GLU A 438 -13.32 -9.27 10.15
CA GLU A 438 -14.68 -8.69 10.24
C GLU A 438 -14.87 -7.76 11.46
N ALA A 439 -14.33 -8.14 12.63
CA ALA A 439 -14.43 -7.31 13.84
C ALA A 439 -13.75 -5.94 13.67
N LEU A 440 -12.65 -5.86 12.93
CA LEU A 440 -11.97 -4.60 12.60
C LEU A 440 -12.74 -3.81 11.53
N VAL A 441 -13.16 -4.47 10.45
CA VAL A 441 -14.02 -3.88 9.41
C VAL A 441 -15.22 -3.18 10.04
N ARG A 442 -15.91 -3.86 10.98
CA ARG A 442 -17.03 -3.29 11.73
C ARG A 442 -16.63 -2.02 12.49
N ILE A 443 -15.50 -2.02 13.22
CA ILE A 443 -15.03 -0.85 13.99
C ILE A 443 -14.72 0.35 13.07
N PHE A 444 -14.13 0.13 11.90
CA PHE A 444 -13.86 1.20 10.93
C PHE A 444 -15.14 1.73 10.28
N LEU A 445 -16.01 0.85 9.77
CA LEU A 445 -17.29 1.25 9.17
C LEU A 445 -18.19 1.99 10.17
N LEU A 446 -18.14 1.63 11.45
CA LEU A 446 -18.80 2.31 12.58
C LEU A 446 -18.30 3.75 12.77
N ARG A 447 -16.99 4.00 12.64
CA ARG A 447 -16.42 5.36 12.72
C ARG A 447 -16.75 6.24 11.50
N LEU A 448 -17.16 5.65 10.39
CA LEU A 448 -17.64 6.35 9.18
C LEU A 448 -19.16 6.64 9.21
N THR A 449 -19.78 6.60 10.40
CA THR A 449 -21.19 6.91 10.63
C THR A 449 -21.34 8.25 11.35
N PHE A 450 -22.28 9.07 10.86
CA PHE A 450 -22.46 10.45 11.33
C PHE A 450 -23.94 10.76 11.53
N VAL A 451 -24.23 11.73 12.40
CA VAL A 451 -25.58 12.34 12.48
C VAL A 451 -25.75 13.25 11.26
N ASP A 452 -26.89 13.13 10.57
CA ASP A 452 -27.20 13.98 9.41
C ASP A 452 -27.73 15.37 9.88
N PRO A 453 -27.09 16.48 9.51
CA PRO A 453 -27.57 17.82 9.89
C PRO A 453 -28.68 18.36 8.98
N ASP A 454 -28.77 17.87 7.74
CA ASP A 454 -29.60 18.44 6.68
C ASP A 454 -31.01 17.82 6.67
N TYR A 455 -31.10 16.51 6.92
CA TYR A 455 -32.28 15.73 6.63
C TYR A 455 -32.99 15.17 7.88
N ARG A 456 -34.33 15.16 7.82
CA ARG A 456 -35.19 14.64 8.90
C ARG A 456 -35.80 13.29 8.55
N ILE A 457 -35.83 12.42 9.55
CA ILE A 457 -36.41 11.07 9.55
C ILE A 457 -37.89 11.06 9.15
N ASN A 458 -38.30 10.06 8.37
CA ASN A 458 -39.69 9.85 7.95
C ASN A 458 -40.56 9.19 9.02
N LYS A 459 -41.04 9.97 9.99
CA LYS A 459 -41.95 9.46 11.05
C LYS A 459 -43.31 8.94 10.53
N LYS A 460 -43.66 9.15 9.26
CA LYS A 460 -44.96 8.76 8.67
C LYS A 460 -44.92 7.47 7.85
N GLY A 461 -43.73 7.05 7.39
CA GLY A 461 -43.52 5.90 6.51
C GLY A 461 -42.87 4.69 7.19
N MET A 462 -42.85 4.65 8.52
CA MET A 462 -42.44 3.47 9.28
C MET A 462 -43.66 2.58 9.49
N ASP A 463 -43.67 1.42 8.85
CA ASP A 463 -44.73 0.43 9.06
C ASP A 463 -44.38 -0.45 10.27
N PHE A 464 -45.30 -0.56 11.21
CA PHE A 464 -45.14 -1.36 12.42
C PHE A 464 -45.98 -2.63 12.24
N GLY A 465 -45.32 -3.69 11.80
CA GLY A 465 -45.95 -4.99 11.57
C GLY A 465 -46.85 -5.41 12.74
N GLN A 466 -48.15 -5.47 12.47
CA GLN A 466 -49.21 -5.95 13.38
C GLN A 466 -49.16 -5.45 14.83
N MET A 467 -49.00 -4.13 15.03
CA MET A 467 -49.46 -3.49 16.29
C MET A 467 -50.61 -2.53 16.01
N SER A 468 -51.84 -3.04 16.13
CA SER A 468 -53.09 -2.28 16.11
C SER A 468 -53.29 -1.46 17.40
N ILE A 469 -52.34 -0.57 17.70
CA ILE A 469 -52.38 0.32 18.86
C ILE A 469 -52.45 1.78 18.37
N ASN A 470 -53.36 2.54 18.97
CA ASN A 470 -53.67 3.92 18.59
C ASN A 470 -52.42 4.79 18.38
N ARG A 471 -52.34 5.43 17.19
CA ARG A 471 -51.24 6.34 16.75
C ARG A 471 -50.93 7.51 17.69
N HIS A 472 -51.74 7.75 18.71
CA HIS A 472 -51.60 8.83 19.69
C HIS A 472 -50.97 8.41 21.03
N LEU A 473 -50.61 7.12 21.21
CA LEU A 473 -50.10 6.58 22.48
C LEU A 473 -48.73 5.87 22.38
N LEU A 474 -48.09 5.86 21.21
CA LEU A 474 -46.74 5.31 21.07
C LEU A 474 -45.71 6.23 21.74
N PRO A 475 -44.89 5.73 22.68
CA PRO A 475 -43.84 6.52 23.32
C PRO A 475 -42.83 7.07 22.31
N SER A 476 -42.36 8.29 22.55
CA SER A 476 -41.26 8.93 21.81
C SER A 476 -39.93 8.16 21.90
N THR A 477 -39.85 7.11 22.71
CA THR A 477 -38.70 6.21 22.89
C THR A 477 -38.64 5.04 21.89
N VAL A 478 -39.67 4.85 21.05
CA VAL A 478 -39.70 3.77 20.03
C VAL A 478 -39.14 4.24 18.68
N TYR A 479 -39.27 5.54 18.37
CA TYR A 479 -38.79 6.12 17.12
C TYR A 479 -37.29 6.46 17.21
N PRO A 480 -36.50 6.24 16.15
CA PRO A 480 -35.14 6.78 16.10
C PRO A 480 -35.20 8.32 16.19
N THR A 481 -34.31 8.88 17.00
CA THR A 481 -34.31 10.32 17.35
C THR A 481 -33.42 11.14 16.45
N SER A 482 -32.30 10.56 16.01
CA SER A 482 -31.24 11.24 15.26
C SER A 482 -31.13 10.66 13.84
N PRO A 483 -31.24 11.49 12.78
CA PRO A 483 -31.05 11.00 11.42
C PRO A 483 -29.60 10.54 11.20
N CYS A 484 -29.41 9.50 10.38
CA CYS A 484 -28.12 8.86 10.18
C CYS A 484 -27.64 9.05 8.73
N MET A 485 -26.35 9.35 8.59
CA MET A 485 -25.59 9.44 7.34
C MET A 485 -24.42 8.46 7.38
N LEU A 486 -24.31 7.64 6.34
CA LEU A 486 -23.19 6.71 6.14
C LEU A 486 -22.26 7.26 5.05
N ASN A 487 -20.96 7.39 5.35
CA ASN A 487 -19.95 7.78 4.37
C ASN A 487 -18.93 6.65 4.17
N TRP A 488 -19.30 5.64 3.38
CA TRP A 488 -18.43 4.51 3.03
C TRP A 488 -17.72 4.75 1.69
N HIS A 489 -17.35 6.00 1.40
CA HIS A 489 -16.52 6.37 0.26
C HIS A 489 -15.16 5.65 0.32
N ASN A 490 -14.70 5.07 -0.79
CA ASN A 490 -13.40 4.40 -0.90
C ASN A 490 -13.16 3.27 0.14
N ALA A 491 -14.23 2.67 0.67
CA ALA A 491 -14.15 1.65 1.72
C ALA A 491 -13.70 0.25 1.25
N SER A 492 -13.34 0.10 -0.04
CA SER A 492 -12.99 -1.19 -0.68
C SER A 492 -14.05 -2.29 -0.58
N LEU A 493 -15.33 -1.91 -0.47
CA LEU A 493 -16.47 -2.82 -0.36
C LEU A 493 -16.71 -3.60 -1.67
N ALA A 494 -16.84 -4.92 -1.57
CA ALA A 494 -17.28 -5.79 -2.68
C ALA A 494 -18.79 -6.11 -2.61
N SER A 495 -19.34 -6.13 -1.39
CA SER A 495 -20.76 -6.32 -1.07
C SER A 495 -21.09 -5.57 0.22
N ILE A 496 -22.38 -5.48 0.57
CA ILE A 496 -22.85 -4.83 1.80
C ILE A 496 -23.66 -5.84 2.63
N SER A 497 -23.25 -6.05 3.89
CA SER A 497 -24.05 -6.81 4.85
C SER A 497 -25.06 -5.91 5.59
N ASN A 498 -26.27 -6.44 5.81
CA ASN A 498 -27.26 -5.82 6.68
C ASN A 498 -26.76 -5.65 8.12
N ASP A 499 -25.93 -6.57 8.61
CA ASP A 499 -25.40 -6.49 9.98
C ASP A 499 -24.49 -5.27 10.15
N TRP A 500 -23.77 -4.86 9.11
CA TRP A 500 -22.95 -3.64 9.12
C TRP A 500 -23.84 -2.40 9.10
N LEU A 501 -24.89 -2.37 8.27
CA LEU A 501 -25.86 -1.26 8.23
C LEU A 501 -26.61 -1.10 9.57
N ILE A 502 -27.03 -2.21 10.18
CA ILE A 502 -27.70 -2.23 11.48
C ILE A 502 -26.73 -1.77 12.57
N ALA A 503 -25.51 -2.31 12.63
CA ALA A 503 -24.49 -1.91 13.59
C ALA A 503 -24.16 -0.41 13.48
N ALA A 504 -23.95 0.07 12.26
CA ALA A 504 -23.69 1.47 11.93
C ALA A 504 -24.78 2.40 12.49
N CYS A 505 -26.04 2.06 12.27
CA CYS A 505 -27.15 2.87 12.75
C CYS A 505 -27.37 2.74 14.27
N LEU A 506 -27.00 1.61 14.88
CA LEU A 506 -27.10 1.40 16.33
C LEU A 506 -26.13 2.25 17.15
N GLN A 507 -25.01 2.68 16.57
CA GLN A 507 -24.09 3.64 17.19
C GLN A 507 -24.74 5.03 17.40
N VAL A 508 -25.62 5.43 16.49
CA VAL A 508 -26.30 6.74 16.51
C VAL A 508 -27.66 6.67 17.21
N ASN A 509 -28.39 5.56 17.09
CA ASN A 509 -29.72 5.37 17.68
C ASN A 509 -29.84 4.02 18.41
N GLN A 510 -30.34 4.02 19.64
CA GLN A 510 -30.41 2.80 20.46
C GLN A 510 -31.36 1.71 19.93
N ARG A 511 -32.37 2.06 19.10
CA ARG A 511 -33.38 1.13 18.54
C ARG A 511 -33.89 1.61 17.16
N MET A 512 -34.48 0.69 16.38
CA MET A 512 -35.11 0.93 15.06
C MET A 512 -34.19 1.66 14.06
N ALA A 513 -33.00 1.07 13.88
CA ALA A 513 -31.82 1.77 13.38
C ALA A 513 -31.86 2.08 11.87
N LEU A 514 -32.20 1.12 11.01
CA LEU A 514 -32.19 1.30 9.53
C LEU A 514 -33.17 2.38 9.05
N ALA A 515 -34.31 2.56 9.74
CA ALA A 515 -35.30 3.57 9.38
C ALA A 515 -34.85 5.02 9.67
N ALA A 516 -33.68 5.20 10.31
CA ALA A 516 -33.03 6.49 10.51
C ALA A 516 -32.10 6.91 9.35
N LEU A 517 -31.78 6.00 8.41
CA LEU A 517 -30.88 6.28 7.29
C LEU A 517 -31.48 7.31 6.34
N THR A 518 -30.72 8.37 6.09
CA THR A 518 -31.14 9.52 5.26
C THR A 518 -30.19 9.76 4.08
N ARG A 519 -28.88 9.52 4.27
CA ARG A 519 -27.86 9.55 3.22
C ARG A 519 -26.94 8.34 3.31
N ILE A 520 -26.59 7.77 2.17
CA ILE A 520 -25.60 6.71 2.06
C ILE A 520 -24.68 7.03 0.88
N ASP A 521 -23.39 7.14 1.16
CA ASP A 521 -22.34 7.22 0.14
C ASP A 521 -21.54 5.90 0.11
N LEU A 522 -21.53 5.27 -1.06
CA LEU A 522 -20.87 4.00 -1.39
C LEU A 522 -19.91 4.19 -2.58
N SER A 523 -19.53 5.44 -2.89
CA SER A 523 -18.74 5.71 -4.09
C SER A 523 -17.27 5.26 -3.98
N LYS A 524 -16.64 4.97 -5.13
CA LYS A 524 -15.27 4.41 -5.23
C LYS A 524 -15.09 3.06 -4.49
N ASN A 525 -16.04 2.15 -4.65
CA ASN A 525 -15.93 0.79 -4.12
C ASN A 525 -15.79 -0.23 -5.27
N LYS A 526 -15.81 -1.53 -4.95
CA LYS A 526 -15.65 -2.65 -5.91
C LYS A 526 -16.94 -3.48 -6.00
N MET A 527 -18.09 -2.84 -5.79
CA MET A 527 -19.38 -3.52 -5.78
C MET A 527 -19.80 -3.89 -7.20
N LYS A 528 -20.22 -5.14 -7.42
CA LYS A 528 -20.72 -5.64 -8.71
C LYS A 528 -22.24 -5.65 -8.82
N VAL A 529 -22.92 -5.67 -7.68
CA VAL A 529 -24.37 -5.74 -7.56
C VAL A 529 -24.80 -4.71 -6.51
N LEU A 530 -25.79 -3.89 -6.83
CA LEU A 530 -26.41 -2.97 -5.87
C LEU A 530 -27.59 -3.67 -5.22
N SER A 531 -27.56 -3.84 -3.89
CA SER A 531 -28.66 -4.54 -3.21
C SER A 531 -29.95 -3.72 -3.16
N GLY A 532 -31.05 -4.33 -3.60
CA GLY A 532 -32.37 -3.73 -3.66
C GLY A 532 -32.93 -3.31 -2.30
N GLN A 533 -32.42 -3.89 -1.21
CA GLN A 533 -32.81 -3.56 0.17
C GLN A 533 -32.47 -2.11 0.54
N LEU A 534 -31.39 -1.54 -0.03
CA LEU A 534 -31.07 -0.11 0.12
C LEU A 534 -32.18 0.78 -0.45
N LEU A 535 -32.86 0.31 -1.50
CA LEU A 535 -33.97 0.99 -2.16
C LEU A 535 -35.34 0.71 -1.51
N GLN A 536 -35.38 0.06 -0.34
CA GLN A 536 -36.56 -0.08 0.51
C GLN A 536 -36.51 0.83 1.76
N LEU A 537 -35.44 1.61 1.94
CA LEU A 537 -35.24 2.47 3.11
C LEU A 537 -36.18 3.68 3.12
N SER A 538 -37.14 3.69 4.05
CA SER A 538 -38.26 4.64 4.09
C SER A 538 -37.90 6.11 4.38
N SER A 539 -36.70 6.37 4.90
CA SER A 539 -36.16 7.71 5.18
C SER A 539 -35.07 8.17 4.20
N LEU A 540 -34.62 7.31 3.28
CA LEU A 540 -33.48 7.58 2.41
C LEU A 540 -33.80 8.69 1.40
N ARG A 541 -32.90 9.66 1.26
CA ARG A 541 -33.01 10.83 0.36
C ARG A 541 -31.89 10.93 -0.65
N SER A 542 -30.68 10.52 -0.28
CA SER A 542 -29.52 10.52 -1.17
C SER A 542 -28.84 9.16 -1.13
N LEU A 543 -28.69 8.54 -2.30
CA LEU A 543 -27.86 7.35 -2.50
C LEU A 543 -26.79 7.67 -3.55
N ASN A 544 -25.52 7.60 -3.16
CA ASN A 544 -24.39 7.72 -4.07
C ASN A 544 -23.70 6.36 -4.19
N ALA A 545 -23.71 5.75 -5.36
CA ALA A 545 -23.01 4.50 -5.69
C ALA A 545 -22.13 4.67 -6.95
N ALA A 546 -21.62 5.89 -7.15
CA ALA A 546 -20.69 6.25 -8.22
C ALA A 546 -19.36 5.46 -8.18
N ASN A 547 -18.66 5.35 -9.31
CA ASN A 547 -17.32 4.76 -9.43
C ASN A 547 -17.25 3.36 -8.79
N ASN A 548 -18.03 2.41 -9.30
CA ASN A 548 -18.03 1.02 -8.86
C ASN A 548 -18.01 0.08 -10.09
N GLU A 549 -18.14 -1.23 -9.88
CA GLU A 549 -18.22 -2.25 -10.94
C GLU A 549 -19.68 -2.73 -11.14
N ILE A 550 -20.69 -1.92 -10.79
CA ILE A 550 -22.08 -2.39 -10.69
C ILE A 550 -22.62 -2.72 -12.08
N ALA A 551 -22.90 -3.99 -12.32
CA ALA A 551 -23.51 -4.48 -13.56
C ALA A 551 -25.02 -4.73 -13.42
N GLU A 552 -25.49 -4.99 -12.20
CA GLU A 552 -26.87 -5.37 -11.88
C GLU A 552 -27.38 -4.68 -10.60
N ILE A 553 -28.69 -4.42 -10.55
CA ILE A 553 -29.41 -3.91 -9.37
C ILE A 553 -30.40 -4.99 -8.95
N GLU A 554 -30.26 -5.52 -7.74
CA GLU A 554 -31.16 -6.55 -7.19
C GLU A 554 -32.58 -6.01 -7.05
N MET A 555 -33.56 -6.83 -7.44
CA MET A 555 -34.99 -6.54 -7.24
C MET A 555 -35.48 -7.27 -5.98
N PRO A 556 -35.92 -6.57 -4.92
CA PRO A 556 -36.43 -7.20 -3.71
C PRO A 556 -37.87 -7.71 -3.92
N SER A 557 -38.28 -8.75 -3.17
CA SER A 557 -39.56 -9.45 -3.33
C SER A 557 -40.80 -8.54 -3.28
N ASP A 558 -40.77 -7.52 -2.42
CA ASP A 558 -41.89 -6.61 -2.19
C ASP A 558 -41.88 -5.41 -3.17
N GLY A 559 -40.88 -5.39 -4.06
CA GLY A 559 -40.55 -4.30 -4.97
C GLY A 559 -39.78 -3.16 -4.29
N ILE A 560 -39.19 -2.30 -5.13
CA ILE A 560 -38.48 -1.07 -4.71
C ILE A 560 -39.47 -0.14 -3.98
N GLN A 561 -39.09 0.43 -2.83
CA GLN A 561 -39.93 1.37 -2.08
C GLN A 561 -39.08 2.45 -1.40
N ALA A 562 -38.65 3.43 -2.20
CA ALA A 562 -37.86 4.59 -1.74
C ALA A 562 -38.68 5.89 -1.82
N PRO A 563 -39.64 6.12 -0.88
CA PRO A 563 -40.66 7.16 -1.01
C PRO A 563 -40.13 8.59 -0.91
N LEU A 564 -38.90 8.78 -0.41
CA LEU A 564 -38.26 10.08 -0.20
C LEU A 564 -36.95 10.26 -0.98
N LEU A 565 -36.57 9.33 -1.86
CA LEU A 565 -35.33 9.45 -2.61
C LEU A 565 -35.40 10.69 -3.53
N GLU A 566 -34.51 11.63 -3.29
CA GLU A 566 -34.37 12.90 -4.01
C GLU A 566 -33.22 12.85 -5.02
N SER A 567 -32.13 12.15 -4.68
CA SER A 567 -30.91 12.05 -5.46
C SER A 567 -30.40 10.61 -5.54
N LEU A 568 -30.08 10.18 -6.75
CA LEU A 568 -29.40 8.91 -7.04
C LEU A 568 -28.24 9.15 -8.01
N SER A 569 -27.03 8.74 -7.61
CA SER A 569 -25.86 8.69 -8.49
C SER A 569 -25.37 7.26 -8.66
N LEU A 570 -25.20 6.87 -9.92
CA LEU A 570 -24.69 5.59 -10.41
C LEU A 570 -23.65 5.80 -11.52
N GLU A 571 -23.03 6.99 -11.59
CA GLU A 571 -22.00 7.31 -12.59
C GLU A 571 -20.79 6.35 -12.51
N TYR A 572 -20.09 6.13 -13.63
CA TYR A 572 -18.91 5.26 -13.70
C TYR A 572 -19.17 3.86 -13.12
N ASN A 573 -20.06 3.12 -13.77
CA ASN A 573 -20.45 1.75 -13.44
C ASN A 573 -20.57 0.91 -14.73
N GLU A 574 -21.01 -0.33 -14.60
CA GLU A 574 -21.07 -1.31 -15.70
C GLU A 574 -22.50 -1.70 -16.09
N LEU A 575 -23.50 -0.87 -15.72
CA LEU A 575 -24.92 -1.13 -15.94
C LEU A 575 -25.23 -1.22 -17.43
N SER A 576 -25.95 -2.28 -17.83
CA SER A 576 -26.38 -2.51 -19.22
C SER A 576 -27.85 -2.16 -19.46
N PHE A 577 -28.68 -2.19 -18.42
CA PHE A 577 -30.07 -1.76 -18.38
C PHE A 577 -30.40 -1.17 -17.00
N LEU A 578 -31.55 -0.49 -16.88
CA LEU A 578 -32.16 -0.10 -15.60
C LEU A 578 -33.50 -0.85 -15.45
N PRO A 579 -33.90 -1.29 -14.25
CA PRO A 579 -35.17 -2.00 -14.05
C PRO A 579 -36.41 -1.16 -14.42
N ASP A 580 -37.42 -1.76 -15.03
CA ASP A 580 -38.67 -1.06 -15.40
C ASP A 580 -39.46 -0.57 -14.18
N ASP A 581 -39.44 -1.31 -13.07
CA ASP A 581 -40.16 -0.95 -11.83
C ASP A 581 -39.57 0.25 -11.08
N PHE A 582 -38.38 0.72 -11.48
CA PHE A 582 -37.63 1.77 -10.78
C PHE A 582 -38.41 3.11 -10.71
N PHE A 583 -39.25 3.39 -11.70
CA PHE A 583 -39.96 4.67 -11.85
C PHE A 583 -41.49 4.55 -11.78
N THR A 584 -42.05 3.34 -11.60
CA THR A 584 -43.48 3.03 -11.71
C THR A 584 -44.27 3.42 -10.45
N SER A 585 -44.32 4.72 -10.14
CA SER A 585 -44.94 5.37 -8.97
C SER A 585 -44.27 5.18 -7.60
N ARG A 586 -43.19 4.38 -7.51
CA ARG A 586 -42.55 4.04 -6.22
C ARG A 586 -41.39 4.96 -5.77
N MET A 587 -40.90 5.85 -6.65
CA MET A 587 -39.96 6.94 -6.33
C MET A 587 -40.54 8.33 -6.69
N PRO A 588 -41.57 8.82 -5.99
CA PRO A 588 -42.31 10.04 -6.39
C PRO A 588 -41.54 11.36 -6.20
N VAL A 589 -40.37 11.34 -5.56
CA VAL A 589 -39.62 12.54 -5.17
C VAL A 589 -38.31 12.73 -5.97
N LEU A 590 -37.89 11.75 -6.76
CA LEU A 590 -36.60 11.78 -7.47
C LEU A 590 -36.45 13.06 -8.32
N CYS A 591 -35.41 13.84 -8.01
CA CYS A 591 -35.11 15.13 -8.62
C CYS A 591 -33.81 15.09 -9.43
N PHE A 592 -32.84 14.29 -9.01
CA PHE A 592 -31.53 14.13 -9.64
C PHE A 592 -31.27 12.64 -9.90
N LEU A 593 -30.90 12.32 -11.15
CA LEU A 593 -30.45 11.00 -11.56
C LEU A 593 -29.20 11.12 -12.43
N ASP A 594 -28.11 10.50 -11.99
CA ASP A 594 -26.89 10.31 -12.80
C ASP A 594 -26.64 8.82 -13.04
N VAL A 595 -26.60 8.44 -14.31
CA VAL A 595 -26.19 7.10 -14.79
C VAL A 595 -25.16 7.23 -15.91
N SER A 596 -24.37 8.30 -15.90
CA SER A 596 -23.33 8.54 -16.90
C SER A 596 -22.17 7.53 -16.80
N HIS A 597 -21.36 7.40 -17.86
CA HIS A 597 -20.23 6.47 -17.91
C HIS A 597 -20.63 5.03 -17.55
N ASN A 598 -21.62 4.50 -18.26
CA ASN A 598 -22.16 3.15 -18.11
C ASN A 598 -22.25 2.44 -19.49
N LYS A 599 -22.81 1.23 -19.53
CA LYS A 599 -22.98 0.42 -20.75
C LYS A 599 -24.42 0.41 -21.29
N LEU A 600 -25.29 1.33 -20.83
CA LEU A 600 -26.72 1.35 -21.14
C LEU A 600 -26.99 1.47 -22.65
N SER A 601 -27.77 0.54 -23.20
CA SER A 601 -28.17 0.52 -24.61
C SER A 601 -29.61 1.00 -24.81
N THR A 602 -30.47 0.72 -23.83
CA THR A 602 -31.87 1.14 -23.72
C THR A 602 -32.11 1.75 -22.33
N LEU A 603 -33.25 2.42 -22.18
CA LEU A 603 -33.78 2.92 -20.91
C LEU A 603 -35.22 2.43 -20.75
N PRO A 604 -35.74 2.28 -19.52
CA PRO A 604 -37.11 1.85 -19.28
C PRO A 604 -38.13 2.93 -19.69
N ASP A 605 -39.24 2.52 -20.30
CA ASP A 605 -40.34 3.44 -20.71
C ASP A 605 -40.93 4.21 -19.52
N THR A 606 -40.82 3.63 -18.32
CA THR A 606 -41.32 4.19 -17.06
C THR A 606 -40.49 5.37 -16.56
N LEU A 607 -39.27 5.62 -17.06
CA LEU A 607 -38.39 6.73 -16.66
C LEU A 607 -39.13 8.08 -16.65
N TRP A 608 -39.97 8.31 -17.66
CA TRP A 608 -40.72 9.56 -17.83
C TRP A 608 -41.93 9.70 -16.88
N MET A 609 -42.25 8.66 -16.10
CA MET A 609 -43.28 8.70 -15.06
C MET A 609 -42.78 9.33 -13.75
N ALA A 610 -41.51 9.74 -13.66
CA ALA A 610 -40.93 10.45 -12.52
C ALA A 610 -41.33 11.96 -12.51
N PRO A 611 -42.29 12.40 -11.68
CA PRO A 611 -42.95 13.70 -11.85
C PRO A 611 -42.13 14.90 -11.31
N ARG A 612 -41.00 14.63 -10.66
CA ARG A 612 -40.14 15.65 -10.03
C ARG A 612 -38.75 15.76 -10.63
N LEU A 613 -38.39 14.95 -11.62
CA LEU A 613 -37.06 14.93 -12.22
C LEU A 613 -36.70 16.31 -12.78
N ARG A 614 -35.55 16.85 -12.34
CA ARG A 614 -35.02 18.18 -12.71
C ARG A 614 -33.72 18.09 -13.47
N GLU A 615 -32.88 17.12 -13.12
CA GLU A 615 -31.57 16.91 -13.71
C GLU A 615 -31.41 15.42 -14.01
N LEU A 616 -31.07 15.13 -15.26
CA LEU A 616 -30.86 13.78 -15.77
C LEU A 616 -29.55 13.75 -16.57
N ASN A 617 -28.61 12.92 -16.11
CA ASN A 617 -27.34 12.70 -16.79
C ASN A 617 -27.23 11.25 -17.30
N LEU A 618 -27.09 11.13 -18.62
CA LEU A 618 -27.01 9.89 -19.39
C LEU A 618 -25.72 9.84 -20.23
N SER A 619 -24.75 10.74 -20.00
CA SER A 619 -23.59 10.85 -20.88
C SER A 619 -22.72 9.60 -20.89
N ASN A 620 -21.98 9.40 -21.98
CA ASN A 620 -20.99 8.31 -22.09
C ASN A 620 -21.64 6.92 -21.87
N ASN A 621 -22.69 6.66 -22.64
CA ASN A 621 -23.41 5.39 -22.69
C ASN A 621 -23.49 4.88 -24.14
N LYS A 622 -24.29 3.84 -24.40
CA LYS A 622 -24.50 3.25 -25.74
C LYS A 622 -25.92 3.50 -26.26
N LEU A 623 -26.61 4.53 -25.75
CA LEU A 623 -28.01 4.81 -26.07
C LEU A 623 -28.16 5.17 -27.55
N SER A 624 -29.02 4.45 -28.25
CA SER A 624 -29.35 4.72 -29.66
C SER A 624 -30.76 5.30 -29.83
N VAL A 625 -31.67 5.01 -28.90
CA VAL A 625 -33.05 5.51 -28.86
C VAL A 625 -33.34 5.88 -27.41
N LEU A 626 -34.11 6.95 -27.19
CA LEU A 626 -34.65 7.31 -25.87
C LEU A 626 -36.12 6.83 -25.77
N PRO A 627 -36.63 6.41 -24.60
CA PRO A 627 -37.87 5.64 -24.51
C PRO A 627 -39.08 6.43 -24.99
N ALA A 628 -39.90 5.84 -25.85
CA ALA A 628 -41.10 6.49 -26.38
C ALA A 628 -42.33 5.84 -25.78
N ILE A 629 -43.19 6.63 -25.12
CA ILE A 629 -44.44 6.11 -24.55
C ILE A 629 -45.39 5.75 -25.69
N GLY A 630 -45.28 4.51 -26.16
CA GLY A 630 -46.26 3.88 -27.01
C GLY A 630 -47.54 3.65 -26.21
N SER A 631 -48.69 3.80 -26.87
CA SER A 631 -50.00 3.48 -26.32
C SER A 631 -50.18 1.96 -26.19
N SER A 632 -49.41 1.33 -25.30
CA SER A 632 -49.56 -0.07 -24.92
C SER A 632 -50.62 -0.19 -23.82
N GLN A 633 -51.43 -1.23 -23.95
CA GLN A 633 -52.74 -1.38 -23.33
C GLN A 633 -52.74 -1.30 -21.79
N LEU A 634 -53.77 -0.64 -21.26
CA LEU A 634 -54.29 -0.95 -19.94
C LEU A 634 -54.67 -2.44 -19.88
N ARG A 635 -53.85 -3.26 -19.22
CA ARG A 635 -54.35 -4.50 -18.61
C ARG A 635 -54.86 -4.16 -17.20
N PRO A 636 -56.14 -4.39 -16.89
CA PRO A 636 -56.63 -4.27 -15.53
C PRO A 636 -55.92 -5.30 -14.64
N SER A 637 -55.36 -4.85 -13.52
CA SER A 637 -54.86 -5.72 -12.47
C SER A 637 -56.04 -6.33 -11.70
N SER A 638 -56.53 -7.49 -12.14
CA SER A 638 -57.37 -8.37 -11.31
C SER A 638 -56.48 -9.44 -10.67
N SER A 639 -56.15 -9.25 -9.40
CA SER A 639 -55.47 -10.25 -8.59
C SER A 639 -56.34 -11.49 -8.39
N LEU A 640 -55.77 -12.68 -8.61
CA LEU A 640 -55.99 -13.86 -7.77
C LEU A 640 -54.87 -14.88 -7.99
N SER A 641 -54.54 -15.59 -6.91
CA SER A 641 -53.36 -16.44 -6.73
C SER A 641 -53.47 -17.82 -7.35
N GLY A 642 -52.33 -18.40 -7.75
CA GLY A 642 -52.18 -19.83 -8.02
C GLY A 642 -50.75 -20.23 -8.38
N SER A 643 -50.12 -21.05 -7.56
CA SER A 643 -49.03 -21.94 -7.96
C SER A 643 -49.59 -23.05 -8.90
N ASP A 644 -48.86 -23.82 -9.69
CA ASP A 644 -47.55 -24.46 -9.47
C ASP A 644 -46.83 -24.85 -10.78
N GLN A 645 -45.68 -25.52 -10.66
CA GLN A 645 -44.80 -26.02 -11.72
C GLN A 645 -45.44 -27.08 -12.67
N PRO A 646 -44.90 -27.27 -13.90
CA PRO A 646 -45.24 -28.40 -14.75
C PRO A 646 -44.34 -29.63 -14.48
N GLY A 647 -44.93 -30.71 -13.93
CA GLY A 647 -44.26 -31.99 -13.67
C GLY A 647 -44.76 -33.15 -14.54
N SER A 648 -43.96 -33.51 -15.57
CA SER A 648 -43.93 -34.78 -16.33
C SER A 648 -45.22 -35.42 -16.89
N ASN A 649 -45.28 -35.49 -18.23
CA ASN A 649 -45.71 -36.57 -19.13
C ASN A 649 -47.00 -37.40 -18.90
N HIS A 650 -47.58 -37.76 -20.06
CA HIS A 650 -48.71 -38.68 -20.33
C HIS A 650 -50.12 -38.09 -20.28
N SER A 651 -51.01 -38.83 -20.94
CA SER A 651 -52.14 -38.34 -21.71
C SER A 651 -53.48 -38.88 -21.20
N GLU A 652 -54.55 -38.20 -21.64
CA GLU A 652 -55.94 -38.68 -21.70
C GLU A 652 -56.78 -38.73 -20.41
N THR A 653 -57.47 -37.59 -20.20
CA THR A 653 -58.95 -37.49 -20.10
C THR A 653 -59.76 -38.27 -19.05
N ARG A 654 -60.49 -37.47 -18.24
CA ARG A 654 -61.79 -37.78 -17.59
C ARG A 654 -61.71 -38.79 -16.43
N THR A 655 -62.44 -38.66 -15.31
CA THR A 655 -63.58 -37.79 -14.96
C THR A 655 -63.65 -37.55 -13.44
N TYR A 656 -64.43 -36.55 -13.00
CA TYR A 656 -64.61 -36.14 -11.59
C TYR A 656 -65.28 -37.18 -10.69
N HIS A 657 -64.86 -37.23 -9.41
CA HIS A 657 -65.68 -37.33 -8.18
C HIS A 657 -64.77 -36.94 -6.99
N SER A 658 -64.98 -35.92 -6.15
CA SER A 658 -66.15 -35.38 -5.41
C SER A 658 -66.38 -36.00 -4.02
N THR A 659 -65.78 -35.38 -3.00
CA THR A 659 -66.27 -35.24 -1.61
C THR A 659 -65.97 -33.78 -1.21
N VAL A 660 -66.78 -33.04 -0.44
CA VAL A 660 -67.43 -33.38 0.85
C VAL A 660 -68.87 -32.85 0.94
N SER A 661 -69.72 -33.70 1.54
CA SER A 661 -71.02 -33.51 2.21
C SER A 661 -71.60 -32.10 2.50
N THR A 662 -72.92 -31.96 2.20
CA THR A 662 -74.02 -31.34 3.02
C THR A 662 -73.83 -29.94 3.65
N ASP A 663 -74.78 -28.98 3.59
CA ASP A 663 -76.25 -29.13 3.47
C ASP A 663 -76.98 -27.91 2.85
N ASP A 664 -78.24 -28.14 2.49
CA ASP A 664 -79.40 -27.23 2.43
C ASP A 664 -79.46 -25.98 1.51
N SER A 665 -80.11 -26.21 0.36
CA SER A 665 -81.49 -25.71 0.06
C SER A 665 -81.73 -24.51 -0.89
N ILE A 666 -82.64 -24.75 -1.86
CA ILE A 666 -83.59 -23.81 -2.50
C ILE A 666 -83.03 -22.70 -3.44
N SER A 667 -83.57 -22.39 -4.64
CA SER A 667 -84.42 -23.08 -5.64
C SER A 667 -84.62 -22.17 -6.89
N ILE A 668 -84.89 -22.74 -8.09
CA ILE A 668 -85.56 -22.10 -9.27
C ILE A 668 -84.78 -20.95 -10.00
N GLY A 669 -84.68 -20.89 -11.34
CA GLY A 669 -85.03 -21.86 -12.38
C GLY A 669 -85.14 -21.27 -13.81
N GLY A 670 -84.62 -22.00 -14.82
CA GLY A 670 -84.96 -21.89 -16.25
C GLY A 670 -84.46 -20.67 -17.07
N ARG A 671 -84.47 -20.67 -18.41
CA ARG A 671 -84.45 -21.76 -19.43
C ARG A 671 -84.32 -21.12 -20.85
N ILE A 672 -84.08 -21.94 -21.88
CA ILE A 672 -84.45 -21.76 -23.31
C ILE A 672 -83.47 -21.03 -24.27
N ASP A 673 -82.70 -21.88 -24.96
CA ASP A 673 -82.63 -22.14 -26.41
C ASP A 673 -81.86 -21.26 -27.44
N ASP A 674 -81.14 -22.00 -28.28
CA ASP A 674 -80.40 -21.62 -29.50
C ASP A 674 -81.31 -21.31 -30.71
N SER A 675 -80.77 -20.67 -31.76
CA SER A 675 -80.41 -21.39 -33.01
C SER A 675 -80.00 -20.52 -34.22
N ASN A 676 -78.84 -20.87 -34.78
CA ASN A 676 -78.51 -20.99 -36.22
C ASN A 676 -78.99 -19.95 -37.25
N ILE A 677 -78.03 -19.16 -37.76
CA ILE A 677 -77.89 -18.92 -39.21
C ILE A 677 -76.40 -18.98 -39.59
N THR A 678 -76.04 -19.85 -40.54
CA THR A 678 -74.73 -19.86 -41.23
C THR A 678 -74.95 -19.57 -42.71
N VAL A 679 -74.21 -18.61 -43.28
CA VAL A 679 -74.18 -18.32 -44.73
C VAL A 679 -72.74 -18.08 -45.17
N HIS A 680 -72.42 -18.55 -46.39
CA HIS A 680 -71.06 -18.71 -46.92
C HIS A 680 -70.37 -17.44 -47.45
N GLU A 681 -69.07 -17.61 -47.72
CA GLU A 681 -68.09 -16.60 -48.16
C GLU A 681 -68.45 -15.80 -49.44
N LEU A 682 -67.90 -14.59 -49.52
CA LEU A 682 -67.55 -13.92 -50.79
C LEU A 682 -66.27 -13.08 -50.61
N LYS A 683 -65.24 -13.35 -51.43
CA LYS A 683 -64.08 -12.47 -51.67
C LYS A 683 -64.16 -11.88 -53.09
N ARG A 684 -63.36 -10.82 -53.35
CA ARG A 684 -63.19 -10.03 -54.61
C ARG A 684 -64.10 -8.78 -54.70
N HIS A 685 -63.72 -7.65 -55.32
CA HIS A 685 -62.41 -7.11 -55.75
C HIS A 685 -62.54 -5.59 -56.07
N ASN A 686 -61.41 -4.96 -56.42
CA ASN A 686 -61.24 -3.64 -57.07
C ASN A 686 -61.27 -2.40 -56.14
N VAL A 687 -60.16 -1.70 -55.88
CA VAL A 687 -59.21 -0.98 -56.78
C VAL A 687 -59.77 0.37 -57.24
N TRP A 688 -59.01 1.44 -56.98
CA TRP A 688 -58.57 2.43 -57.98
C TRP A 688 -57.22 3.03 -57.54
N GLN A 689 -56.17 2.78 -58.32
CA GLN A 689 -54.89 3.48 -58.18
C GLN A 689 -54.99 4.90 -58.78
N ARG A 690 -54.17 5.81 -58.28
CA ARG A 690 -53.64 6.91 -59.10
C ARG A 690 -52.18 7.16 -58.70
N SER A 691 -51.26 6.65 -59.53
CA SER A 691 -49.84 7.05 -59.75
C SER A 691 -49.16 7.97 -58.70
N VAL A 692 -47.89 7.75 -58.33
CA VAL A 692 -46.72 7.97 -59.23
C VAL A 692 -45.48 7.14 -58.82
N ARG A 693 -44.90 6.47 -59.83
CA ARG A 693 -43.48 6.07 -60.06
C ARG A 693 -42.52 5.92 -58.87
N LEU A 694 -42.11 4.67 -58.63
CA LEU A 694 -40.74 4.31 -58.26
C LEU A 694 -39.94 3.95 -59.52
N ALA A 695 -38.62 4.11 -59.48
CA ALA A 695 -37.68 3.58 -60.47
C ALA A 695 -36.70 2.62 -59.78
N GLN A 696 -36.20 1.65 -60.56
CA GLN A 696 -35.33 0.50 -60.22
C GLN A 696 -34.07 0.85 -59.42
N SER A 697 -33.37 -0.10 -58.77
CA SER A 697 -33.12 -1.53 -59.07
C SER A 697 -33.10 -2.38 -57.79
N ASP A 698 -33.80 -3.52 -57.70
CA ASP A 698 -33.57 -4.86 -58.30
C ASP A 698 -32.55 -5.73 -57.53
N GLU A 699 -32.96 -7.01 -57.39
CA GLU A 699 -32.40 -8.17 -56.68
C GLU A 699 -32.75 -8.29 -55.18
N SER A 700 -33.38 -9.35 -54.67
CA SER A 700 -34.06 -10.56 -55.17
C SER A 700 -34.48 -11.37 -53.94
N ASP A 701 -35.68 -11.96 -53.94
CA ASP A 701 -36.16 -13.18 -53.21
C ASP A 701 -35.29 -13.77 -52.06
N SER A 702 -35.79 -14.18 -50.89
CA SER A 702 -37.12 -14.22 -50.24
C SER A 702 -36.89 -14.34 -48.70
N GLU A 703 -37.81 -14.59 -47.76
CA GLU A 703 -39.20 -15.09 -47.74
C GLU A 703 -40.01 -14.35 -46.62
N ASN A 704 -41.19 -14.85 -46.24
CA ASN A 704 -42.15 -14.22 -45.34
C ASN A 704 -41.77 -14.22 -43.86
N GLY A 705 -41.74 -13.03 -43.26
CA GLY A 705 -41.88 -12.80 -41.82
C GLY A 705 -42.73 -11.55 -41.58
N SER A 706 -43.68 -11.60 -40.66
CA SER A 706 -44.56 -10.45 -40.36
C SER A 706 -43.80 -9.36 -39.60
N VAL A 707 -43.09 -8.49 -40.33
CA VAL A 707 -42.35 -7.37 -39.73
C VAL A 707 -43.31 -6.27 -39.28
N THR A 708 -43.60 -6.24 -37.98
CA THR A 708 -44.07 -5.02 -37.30
C THR A 708 -42.91 -4.02 -37.31
N TYR A 709 -42.89 -3.14 -38.32
CA TYR A 709 -41.88 -2.07 -38.45
C TYR A 709 -42.05 -0.99 -37.37
N PHE A 710 -41.65 -1.31 -36.14
CA PHE A 710 -41.07 -0.30 -35.25
C PHE A 710 -39.72 0.09 -35.84
N LEU A 711 -39.75 1.06 -36.77
CA LEU A 711 -38.55 1.68 -37.28
C LEU A 711 -37.71 2.18 -36.09
N GLN A 712 -36.47 1.68 -35.96
CA GLN A 712 -35.49 2.17 -35.01
C GLN A 712 -35.01 3.58 -35.43
N ILE A 713 -35.91 4.56 -35.41
CA ILE A 713 -35.55 5.95 -35.64
C ILE A 713 -34.88 6.44 -34.35
N LYS A 714 -33.57 6.71 -34.43
CA LYS A 714 -32.70 7.12 -33.33
C LYS A 714 -32.96 8.58 -32.90
N VAL A 715 -34.20 8.87 -32.49
CA VAL A 715 -34.74 10.20 -32.15
C VAL A 715 -34.99 10.29 -30.65
N ALA A 716 -34.89 11.50 -30.08
CA ALA A 716 -35.46 11.78 -28.76
C ALA A 716 -37.02 11.70 -28.81
N PRO A 717 -37.68 11.20 -27.76
CA PRO A 717 -39.10 10.87 -27.79
C PRO A 717 -39.98 12.12 -27.76
N SER A 718 -41.08 12.06 -28.50
CA SER A 718 -42.11 13.11 -28.53
C SER A 718 -42.78 13.36 -27.18
N CYS A 719 -42.68 12.44 -26.21
CA CYS A 719 -43.36 12.56 -24.91
C CYS A 719 -42.65 13.46 -23.88
N LEU A 720 -41.35 13.79 -24.08
CA LEU A 720 -40.49 14.40 -23.06
C LEU A 720 -41.08 15.69 -22.44
N ALA A 721 -41.58 16.62 -23.28
CA ALA A 721 -42.26 17.85 -22.84
C ALA A 721 -43.50 17.62 -21.97
N CYS A 722 -44.26 16.55 -22.23
CA CYS A 722 -45.51 16.25 -21.52
C CYS A 722 -45.27 15.53 -20.19
N CYS A 723 -44.28 14.64 -20.14
CA CYS A 723 -44.09 13.70 -19.04
C CYS A 723 -43.09 14.23 -17.99
N CYS A 724 -42.05 14.95 -18.42
CA CYS A 724 -41.08 15.58 -17.51
C CYS A 724 -41.02 17.12 -17.67
N PRO A 725 -42.13 17.87 -17.48
CA PRO A 725 -42.17 19.33 -17.67
C PRO A 725 -41.34 20.12 -16.64
N ARG A 726 -40.73 19.45 -15.65
CA ARG A 726 -39.83 20.02 -14.63
C ARG A 726 -38.34 19.84 -14.94
N LEU A 727 -38.00 19.13 -16.02
CA LEU A 727 -36.61 18.91 -16.42
C LEU A 727 -35.94 20.24 -16.78
N THR A 728 -34.79 20.50 -16.18
CA THR A 728 -34.00 21.73 -16.32
C THR A 728 -32.59 21.49 -16.83
N ARG A 729 -32.02 20.30 -16.59
CA ARG A 729 -30.78 19.82 -17.23
C ARG A 729 -31.00 18.45 -17.84
N LEU A 730 -30.53 18.28 -19.07
CA LEU A 730 -30.43 17.00 -19.75
C LEU A 730 -29.05 16.89 -20.38
N ASN A 731 -28.25 15.92 -19.94
CA ASN A 731 -26.99 15.56 -20.57
C ASN A 731 -27.14 14.16 -21.19
N ILE A 732 -27.02 14.09 -22.51
CA ILE A 732 -27.12 12.91 -23.36
C ILE A 732 -25.88 12.81 -24.28
N SER A 733 -24.79 13.50 -23.93
CA SER A 733 -23.55 13.51 -24.72
C SER A 733 -22.89 12.13 -24.81
N HIS A 734 -22.01 11.93 -25.80
CA HIS A 734 -21.26 10.68 -25.99
C HIS A 734 -22.17 9.43 -26.04
N ASN A 735 -23.21 9.49 -26.87
CA ASN A 735 -24.16 8.40 -27.14
C ASN A 735 -24.29 8.19 -28.68
N GLN A 736 -25.29 7.44 -29.14
CA GLN A 736 -25.47 7.05 -30.55
C GLN A 736 -26.75 7.60 -31.21
N LEU A 737 -27.33 8.68 -30.66
CA LEU A 737 -28.54 9.31 -31.17
C LEU A 737 -28.30 9.97 -32.55
N THR A 738 -29.29 9.96 -33.46
CA THR A 738 -29.19 10.65 -34.77
C THR A 738 -30.09 11.86 -34.91
N SER A 739 -31.04 12.06 -33.99
CA SER A 739 -31.90 13.26 -33.95
C SER A 739 -32.38 13.56 -32.54
N LEU A 740 -32.64 14.84 -32.25
CA LEU A 740 -33.29 15.28 -31.01
C LEU A 740 -34.80 15.55 -31.21
N GLY A 741 -35.33 15.28 -32.40
CA GLY A 741 -36.75 15.52 -32.72
C GLY A 741 -37.11 17.01 -32.80
N PRO A 742 -38.42 17.35 -32.75
CA PRO A 742 -38.88 18.74 -32.81
C PRO A 742 -38.63 19.50 -31.50
N VAL A 743 -38.45 20.82 -31.60
CA VAL A 743 -38.24 21.71 -30.43
C VAL A 743 -39.42 21.63 -29.46
N GLU A 744 -40.64 21.55 -29.99
CA GLU A 744 -41.92 21.45 -29.27
C GLU A 744 -41.99 20.22 -28.36
N CYS A 745 -41.20 19.18 -28.64
CA CYS A 745 -41.17 17.95 -27.87
C CYS A 745 -40.21 18.02 -26.66
N MET A 746 -39.38 19.06 -26.55
CA MET A 746 -38.49 19.29 -25.41
C MET A 746 -39.21 20.03 -24.27
N PRO A 747 -38.83 19.85 -22.99
CA PRO A 747 -39.42 20.62 -21.89
C PRO A 747 -39.11 22.12 -21.99
N SER A 748 -40.14 22.97 -21.96
CA SER A 748 -40.00 24.44 -22.05
C SER A 748 -39.19 25.08 -20.91
N ARG A 749 -38.96 24.35 -19.82
CA ARG A 749 -38.13 24.75 -18.66
C ARG A 749 -36.66 24.31 -18.75
N LEU A 750 -36.28 23.62 -19.82
CA LEU A 750 -34.91 23.15 -20.03
C LEU A 750 -33.94 24.34 -20.13
N ARG A 751 -32.93 24.36 -19.26
CA ARG A 751 -31.90 25.41 -19.17
C ARG A 751 -30.57 24.97 -19.75
N HIS A 752 -30.24 23.69 -19.64
CA HIS A 752 -28.99 23.13 -20.11
C HIS A 752 -29.28 21.84 -20.88
N LEU A 753 -28.85 21.80 -22.14
CA LEU A 753 -28.91 20.62 -22.99
C LEU A 753 -27.51 20.34 -23.54
N ASP A 754 -26.99 19.15 -23.27
CA ASP A 754 -25.77 18.65 -23.90
C ASP A 754 -26.08 17.37 -24.68
N ALA A 755 -25.89 17.43 -25.99
CA ALA A 755 -25.98 16.31 -26.91
C ALA A 755 -24.72 16.24 -27.81
N SER A 756 -23.59 16.70 -27.29
CA SER A 756 -22.29 16.59 -27.96
C SER A 756 -21.86 15.12 -28.18
N SER A 757 -20.93 14.89 -29.11
CA SER A 757 -20.34 13.58 -29.41
C SER A 757 -21.37 12.46 -29.70
N ASN A 758 -22.50 12.81 -30.33
CA ASN A 758 -23.50 11.86 -30.82
C ASN A 758 -23.36 11.65 -32.35
N GLN A 759 -24.34 10.99 -32.98
CA GLN A 759 -24.42 10.77 -34.43
C GLN A 759 -25.46 11.68 -35.10
N LEU A 760 -25.76 12.85 -34.50
CA LEU A 760 -26.85 13.73 -34.94
C LEU A 760 -26.67 14.19 -36.39
N ILE A 761 -27.73 14.03 -37.20
CA ILE A 761 -27.79 14.44 -38.61
C ILE A 761 -28.43 15.84 -38.72
N SER A 762 -29.43 16.11 -37.88
CA SER A 762 -30.01 17.45 -37.69
C SER A 762 -30.23 17.72 -36.21
N ALA A 763 -30.08 18.99 -35.79
CA ALA A 763 -30.22 19.37 -34.38
C ALA A 763 -31.68 19.34 -33.91
N PHE A 764 -32.61 19.84 -34.73
CA PHE A 764 -34.05 19.80 -34.48
C PHE A 764 -34.81 19.61 -35.80
N GLU A 765 -35.85 18.78 -35.76
CA GLU A 765 -36.72 18.49 -36.90
C GLU A 765 -37.98 19.35 -36.91
N ARG A 766 -38.72 19.36 -38.02
CA ARG A 766 -40.05 20.01 -38.07
C ARG A 766 -41.09 19.10 -37.39
N PRO A 767 -42.00 19.65 -36.58
CA PRO A 767 -43.04 18.85 -35.92
C PRO A 767 -44.02 18.26 -36.93
N VAL A 768 -44.30 16.97 -36.81
CA VAL A 768 -45.42 16.29 -37.48
C VAL A 768 -46.62 16.30 -36.54
N ALA A 769 -47.85 16.43 -37.06
CA ALA A 769 -49.07 16.50 -36.24
C ALA A 769 -49.20 15.37 -35.19
N VAL A 770 -48.77 14.15 -35.53
CA VAL A 770 -48.74 12.99 -34.61
C VAL A 770 -47.81 13.22 -33.41
N GLN A 771 -46.71 13.96 -33.58
CA GLN A 771 -45.77 14.27 -32.50
C GLN A 771 -46.29 15.36 -31.56
N LEU A 772 -47.24 16.19 -31.97
CA LEU A 772 -47.80 17.30 -31.16
C LEU A 772 -48.93 16.86 -30.20
N VAL A 773 -49.39 15.61 -30.32
CA VAL A 773 -50.39 14.99 -29.43
C VAL A 773 -49.90 14.96 -27.98
N CYS A 774 -50.81 15.10 -27.01
CA CYS A 774 -50.50 14.96 -25.59
C CYS A 774 -50.13 13.52 -25.23
N HIS A 775 -48.97 13.31 -24.60
CA HIS A 775 -48.53 11.99 -24.10
C HIS A 775 -48.56 11.90 -22.57
N ALA A 776 -49.11 12.92 -21.88
CA ALA A 776 -49.25 12.89 -20.43
C ALA A 776 -50.34 11.89 -20.02
N VAL A 777 -49.95 10.84 -19.29
CA VAL A 777 -50.90 9.92 -18.65
C VAL A 777 -51.68 10.70 -17.58
N SER A 778 -52.97 10.90 -17.80
CA SER A 778 -53.82 11.58 -16.83
C SER A 778 -54.05 10.69 -15.61
N ALA A 779 -53.39 11.02 -14.50
CA ALA A 779 -53.80 10.54 -13.20
C ALA A 779 -55.12 11.22 -12.82
N GLN A 780 -56.22 10.48 -13.01
CA GLN A 780 -57.61 10.81 -12.64
C GLN A 780 -58.27 11.98 -13.41
N GLN A 781 -59.08 11.65 -14.42
CA GLN A 781 -60.50 12.04 -14.47
C GLN A 781 -61.20 11.40 -15.69
N SER A 782 -62.07 10.42 -15.43
CA SER A 782 -62.96 9.81 -16.41
C SER A 782 -64.41 9.83 -15.90
N ALA A 783 -65.05 11.00 -15.96
CA ALA A 783 -66.47 11.17 -15.62
C ALA A 783 -67.13 12.37 -16.33
N ILE A 784 -68.25 12.09 -17.01
CA ILE A 784 -69.36 13.01 -17.36
C ILE A 784 -69.17 13.96 -18.58
N LEU A 785 -69.64 13.46 -19.73
CA LEU A 785 -70.65 14.02 -20.65
C LEU A 785 -70.83 15.56 -20.82
N GLN A 786 -70.67 15.99 -22.08
CA GLN A 786 -71.54 16.87 -22.91
C GLN A 786 -72.33 18.06 -22.31
N MET A 787 -72.28 19.17 -23.08
CA MET A 787 -73.30 20.21 -23.34
C MET A 787 -73.24 21.59 -22.62
N ARG A 788 -73.04 22.61 -23.50
CA ARG A 788 -73.66 23.96 -23.59
C ARG A 788 -72.92 25.22 -23.08
N HIS A 789 -72.98 26.22 -23.97
CA HIS A 789 -72.91 27.68 -23.79
C HIS A 789 -73.80 28.21 -22.62
N PRO A 790 -73.67 29.48 -22.15
CA PRO A 790 -72.96 30.62 -22.75
C PRO A 790 -72.03 31.41 -21.80
N SER A 791 -71.48 32.52 -22.30
CA SER A 791 -70.66 33.49 -21.56
C SER A 791 -71.42 34.20 -20.42
N PRO A 792 -70.73 34.58 -19.32
CA PRO A 792 -71.35 35.22 -18.18
C PRO A 792 -71.73 36.68 -18.44
N THR A 793 -72.85 37.09 -17.88
CA THR A 793 -73.36 38.47 -17.89
C THR A 793 -72.46 39.40 -17.06
N ARG A 794 -72.32 40.66 -17.50
CA ARG A 794 -71.63 41.71 -16.75
C ARG A 794 -72.36 43.04 -16.89
N ASN A 795 -72.73 43.67 -15.76
CA ASN A 795 -72.97 45.11 -15.61
C ASN A 795 -73.33 45.46 -14.15
N PRO A 796 -73.16 46.72 -13.69
CA PRO A 796 -72.25 47.78 -14.16
C PRO A 796 -71.57 48.57 -13.00
N ARG A 797 -70.87 49.66 -13.35
CA ARG A 797 -70.21 50.70 -12.51
C ARG A 797 -68.76 50.35 -12.10
N SER A 798 -67.80 51.30 -12.06
CA SER A 798 -67.85 52.77 -12.20
C SER A 798 -66.80 53.33 -13.21
N ARG A 799 -66.94 54.62 -13.58
CA ARG A 799 -66.05 55.41 -14.47
C ARG A 799 -64.72 55.74 -13.76
N SER A 800 -63.58 55.98 -14.41
CA SER A 800 -63.24 57.15 -15.28
C SER A 800 -61.93 56.92 -16.06
N LYS A 801 -61.85 57.12 -17.38
CA LYS A 801 -61.62 58.39 -18.15
C LYS A 801 -60.20 59.01 -18.11
N SER A 802 -59.33 58.56 -19.02
CA SER A 802 -58.42 59.34 -19.91
C SER A 802 -57.71 58.33 -20.84
N ALA A 803 -57.90 58.28 -22.17
CA ALA A 803 -57.61 59.27 -23.22
C ALA A 803 -56.08 59.54 -23.32
N VAL A 804 -55.38 59.42 -24.46
CA VAL A 804 -55.69 59.85 -25.84
C VAL A 804 -54.78 59.15 -26.91
N ARG A 805 -55.30 58.92 -28.15
CA ARG A 805 -54.59 58.65 -29.45
C ARG A 805 -53.79 57.33 -29.64
N SER A 806 -53.70 56.74 -30.86
CA SER A 806 -54.53 56.89 -32.08
C SER A 806 -54.27 55.82 -33.17
N GLN A 807 -55.25 55.63 -34.06
CA GLN A 807 -55.18 55.09 -35.44
C GLN A 807 -54.75 53.62 -35.59
N ARG A 808 -55.66 52.74 -36.05
CA ARG A 808 -56.03 52.45 -37.46
C ARG A 808 -54.86 51.89 -38.29
N SER A 809 -54.95 50.60 -38.61
CA SER A 809 -55.26 50.17 -39.99
C SER A 809 -55.64 48.68 -40.05
N LEU A 810 -56.76 48.37 -40.70
CA LEU A 810 -57.05 47.03 -41.20
C LEU A 810 -56.08 46.71 -42.34
N SER A 811 -55.54 45.49 -42.40
CA SER A 811 -55.07 44.94 -43.68
C SER A 811 -54.99 43.40 -43.70
N VAL A 812 -55.91 42.81 -44.48
CA VAL A 812 -55.66 41.73 -45.44
C VAL A 812 -55.01 40.44 -44.93
N ALA A 813 -55.83 39.38 -44.89
CA ALA A 813 -55.34 38.01 -44.92
C ALA A 813 -54.52 37.77 -46.19
N ARG A 814 -53.30 37.26 -46.03
CA ARG A 814 -52.55 36.62 -47.13
C ARG A 814 -52.60 35.12 -46.95
N ILE A 815 -53.04 34.43 -48.00
CA ILE A 815 -52.97 32.98 -48.11
C ILE A 815 -51.50 32.60 -48.26
N GLY A 816 -51.02 31.68 -47.43
CA GLY A 816 -49.69 31.07 -47.57
C GLY A 816 -48.83 31.08 -46.30
N ASP A 817 -49.22 30.29 -45.30
CA ASP A 817 -48.26 29.60 -44.41
C ASP A 817 -48.98 28.45 -43.68
N THR A 818 -48.69 27.20 -44.07
CA THR A 818 -49.32 25.98 -43.53
C THR A 818 -48.85 25.60 -42.11
N LEU A 819 -48.17 26.53 -41.42
CA LEU A 819 -47.61 26.33 -40.08
C LEU A 819 -48.55 26.81 -38.96
N HIS A 820 -49.56 27.66 -39.24
CA HIS A 820 -50.44 28.15 -38.16
C HIS A 820 -51.51 27.13 -37.74
N ASP A 821 -52.03 26.31 -38.65
CA ASP A 821 -53.10 25.36 -38.32
C ASP A 821 -52.62 24.17 -37.48
N THR A 822 -51.34 23.76 -37.58
CA THR A 822 -50.82 22.58 -36.87
C THR A 822 -50.56 22.80 -35.37
N HIS A 823 -50.43 24.06 -34.91
CA HIS A 823 -50.19 24.36 -33.49
C HIS A 823 -51.49 24.60 -32.70
N ILE A 824 -52.64 24.74 -33.36
CA ILE A 824 -53.93 24.98 -32.68
C ILE A 824 -54.38 23.74 -31.89
N ASP A 825 -54.13 22.54 -32.43
CA ASP A 825 -54.44 21.25 -31.79
C ASP A 825 -53.29 20.70 -30.91
N ALA A 826 -52.20 21.45 -30.74
CA ALA A 826 -51.05 21.01 -29.95
C ALA A 826 -51.34 21.06 -28.43
N CYS A 827 -50.87 20.03 -27.71
CA CYS A 827 -50.93 19.98 -26.24
C CYS A 827 -50.32 21.24 -25.60
N PRO A 828 -50.87 21.80 -24.48
CA PRO A 828 -50.29 22.97 -23.80
C PRO A 828 -48.79 22.89 -23.48
N HIS A 829 -48.27 21.68 -23.24
CA HIS A 829 -46.84 21.45 -23.02
C HIS A 829 -45.97 21.68 -24.28
N LYS A 830 -46.57 21.52 -25.47
CA LYS A 830 -45.92 21.53 -26.80
C LYS A 830 -46.30 22.74 -27.67
N GLN A 831 -47.03 23.71 -27.13
CA GLN A 831 -47.39 24.95 -27.83
C GLN A 831 -46.20 25.94 -27.96
N HIS A 832 -45.05 25.64 -27.35
CA HIS A 832 -43.87 26.49 -27.40
C HIS A 832 -43.02 26.16 -28.65
N ILE A 833 -42.77 27.18 -29.48
CA ILE A 833 -41.94 27.07 -30.70
C ILE A 833 -40.45 27.38 -30.46
N ARG A 834 -40.07 27.72 -29.21
CA ARG A 834 -38.71 28.11 -28.79
C ARG A 834 -38.46 27.70 -27.35
N LEU A 835 -37.23 27.28 -27.04
CA LEU A 835 -36.77 26.99 -25.68
C LEU A 835 -36.20 28.26 -25.02
N GLU A 836 -37.06 29.20 -24.64
CA GLU A 836 -36.67 30.49 -24.04
C GLU A 836 -35.91 30.35 -22.71
N SER A 837 -36.08 29.23 -22.01
CA SER A 837 -35.34 28.93 -20.77
C SER A 837 -33.88 28.50 -21.01
N LEU A 838 -33.51 28.14 -22.24
CA LEU A 838 -32.24 27.49 -22.57
C LEU A 838 -31.07 28.49 -22.50
N ARG A 839 -30.11 28.19 -21.62
CA ARG A 839 -28.90 29.00 -21.38
C ARG A 839 -27.65 28.42 -22.03
N SER A 840 -27.55 27.10 -22.14
CA SER A 840 -26.45 26.44 -22.83
C SER A 840 -26.94 25.27 -23.66
N LEU A 841 -26.45 25.19 -24.90
CA LEU A 841 -26.68 24.11 -25.83
C LEU A 841 -25.33 23.62 -26.36
N TYR A 842 -24.98 22.38 -26.09
CA TYR A 842 -23.73 21.77 -26.56
C TYR A 842 -24.04 20.69 -27.60
N LEU A 843 -23.48 20.86 -28.81
CA LEU A 843 -23.68 19.99 -29.98
C LEU A 843 -22.37 19.60 -30.67
N ALA A 844 -21.22 19.89 -30.06
CA ALA A 844 -19.89 19.62 -30.60
C ALA A 844 -19.69 18.13 -30.97
N ASN A 845 -18.74 17.83 -31.85
CA ASN A 845 -18.34 16.47 -32.27
C ASN A 845 -19.42 15.59 -32.91
N ASN A 846 -20.60 16.12 -33.25
CA ASN A 846 -21.60 15.41 -34.06
C ASN A 846 -21.20 15.40 -35.54
N ARG A 847 -20.54 14.31 -35.98
CA ARG A 847 -19.91 14.21 -37.32
C ARG A 847 -20.84 14.39 -38.53
N LYS A 848 -22.16 14.35 -38.37
CA LYS A 848 -23.14 14.50 -39.47
C LYS A 848 -23.96 15.79 -39.37
N LEU A 849 -23.71 16.63 -38.37
CA LEU A 849 -24.50 17.84 -38.08
C LEU A 849 -23.99 19.04 -38.91
N TRP A 850 -23.75 18.80 -40.20
CA TRP A 850 -23.29 19.82 -41.17
C TRP A 850 -24.41 20.72 -41.68
N ASN A 851 -25.67 20.44 -41.29
CA ASN A 851 -26.82 21.27 -41.58
C ASN A 851 -27.59 21.65 -40.30
N LEU A 852 -27.06 22.63 -39.56
CA LEU A 852 -27.95 23.66 -39.03
C LEU A 852 -28.57 24.34 -40.27
N SER A 853 -29.83 24.00 -40.57
CA SER A 853 -30.50 24.41 -41.81
C SER A 853 -30.66 25.93 -41.91
N LEU A 854 -29.62 26.62 -42.40
CA LEU A 854 -29.61 28.04 -42.75
C LEU A 854 -30.32 28.32 -44.10
N LYS A 855 -31.22 27.42 -44.55
CA LYS A 855 -32.12 27.68 -45.68
C LYS A 855 -33.11 28.79 -45.32
N GLY A 856 -32.67 30.03 -45.54
CA GLY A 856 -33.37 31.26 -45.20
C GLY A 856 -32.49 32.36 -44.58
N CYS A 857 -31.28 32.04 -44.11
CA CYS A 857 -30.35 33.00 -43.51
C CYS A 857 -29.24 33.37 -44.49
N SER A 858 -28.97 34.66 -44.67
CA SER A 858 -27.84 35.11 -45.50
C SER A 858 -26.52 34.82 -44.78
N LEU A 859 -25.56 34.22 -45.48
CA LEU A 859 -24.20 33.97 -44.96
C LEU A 859 -23.44 35.26 -44.57
N ARG A 860 -23.95 36.43 -44.97
CA ARG A 860 -23.33 37.73 -44.66
C ARG A 860 -23.55 38.16 -43.22
N ASP A 861 -24.71 37.90 -42.64
CA ASP A 861 -25.08 38.49 -41.35
C ASP A 861 -24.32 37.89 -40.14
N PRO A 862 -24.09 36.56 -40.05
CA PRO A 862 -23.28 35.98 -38.98
C PRO A 862 -21.82 36.42 -39.05
N LEU A 863 -21.22 36.37 -40.25
CA LEU A 863 -19.83 36.80 -40.49
C LEU A 863 -19.64 38.29 -40.21
N ARG A 864 -20.60 39.13 -40.62
CA ARG A 864 -20.58 40.57 -40.35
C ARG A 864 -20.69 40.85 -38.86
N ASN A 865 -21.55 40.14 -38.12
CA ASN A 865 -21.64 40.28 -36.66
C ASN A 865 -20.37 39.79 -35.95
N MET A 866 -19.76 38.67 -36.38
CA MET A 866 -18.50 38.19 -35.80
C MET A 866 -17.34 39.18 -36.03
N VAL A 867 -17.27 39.81 -37.21
CA VAL A 867 -16.27 40.84 -37.52
C VAL A 867 -16.55 42.15 -36.78
N GLN A 868 -17.82 42.53 -36.60
CA GLN A 868 -18.21 43.77 -35.89
C GLN A 868 -18.18 43.65 -34.36
N ALA A 869 -18.17 42.45 -33.80
CA ALA A 869 -18.18 42.22 -32.35
C ALA A 869 -16.79 42.31 -31.69
N GLU A 870 -15.71 42.36 -32.48
CA GLU A 870 -14.27 42.43 -32.08
C GLU A 870 -13.74 41.36 -31.10
N ASN A 871 -14.62 40.53 -30.53
CA ASN A 871 -14.31 39.54 -29.49
C ASN A 871 -13.85 38.17 -30.01
N TYR A 872 -13.79 37.97 -31.32
CA TYR A 872 -13.43 36.69 -31.96
C TYR A 872 -12.03 36.75 -32.56
N LYS A 873 -11.20 35.74 -32.31
CA LYS A 873 -9.85 35.70 -32.86
C LYS A 873 -9.90 35.27 -34.33
N THR A 874 -8.87 35.65 -35.10
CA THR A 874 -8.76 35.31 -36.52
C THR A 874 -8.87 33.81 -36.79
N VAL A 875 -8.39 32.98 -35.84
CA VAL A 875 -8.50 31.51 -35.90
C VAL A 875 -9.94 31.02 -35.83
N ASP A 876 -10.81 31.67 -35.04
CA ASP A 876 -12.22 31.29 -34.89
C ASP A 876 -13.02 31.59 -36.17
N LEU A 877 -12.71 32.74 -36.81
CA LEU A 877 -13.24 33.12 -38.12
C LEU A 877 -12.76 32.17 -39.22
N ILE A 878 -11.49 31.76 -39.20
CA ILE A 878 -10.93 30.79 -40.15
C ILE A 878 -11.54 29.39 -39.96
N ALA A 879 -11.77 28.96 -38.71
CA ALA A 879 -12.44 27.69 -38.41
C ALA A 879 -13.90 27.69 -38.89
N TYR A 880 -14.63 28.79 -38.65
CA TYR A 880 -15.99 28.96 -39.18
C TYR A 880 -16.01 28.92 -40.72
N LEU A 881 -15.11 29.65 -41.38
CA LEU A 881 -15.00 29.65 -42.84
C LEU A 881 -14.63 28.28 -43.41
N LYS A 882 -13.66 27.57 -42.81
CA LYS A 882 -13.32 26.18 -43.19
C LYS A 882 -14.53 25.26 -43.06
N SER A 883 -15.30 25.35 -41.97
CA SER A 883 -16.50 24.53 -41.76
C SER A 883 -17.65 24.79 -42.75
N VAL A 884 -17.56 25.86 -43.54
CA VAL A 884 -18.54 26.26 -44.58
C VAL A 884 -18.00 26.08 -46.01
N LEU A 885 -16.68 25.92 -46.18
CA LEU A 885 -16.00 25.88 -47.49
C LEU A 885 -15.18 24.61 -47.76
N GLU A 886 -15.03 23.71 -46.79
CA GLU A 886 -14.52 22.35 -47.03
C GLU A 886 -15.67 21.41 -47.48
N GLU A 887 -16.25 21.73 -48.66
CA GLU A 887 -16.82 20.75 -49.62
C GLU A 887 -15.80 20.48 -50.73
#